data_AF-A0A9P1BN85-F1
#
_entry.id   AF-A0A9P1BN85-F1
#
_cell.length_a   1.000
_cell.length_b   1.000
_cell.length_c   1.000
_cell.angle_alpha   90.00
_cell.angle_beta   90.00
_cell.angle_gamma   90.00
#
_symmetry.space_group_name_H-M   'P 1'
#
loop_
_entity.id
_entity.type
_entity.pdbx_description
1 polymer ?
#
loop_
_entity_poly.entity_id
_entity_poly.type
_entity_poly.pdbx_seq_one_letter_code
_entity_poly.pdbx_strand_id
1 'polypeptide(L)'
;MSGYTSLPLSKTYQAVTVQGAGQAGQAMSPRVSYPISHSFVAPGVASMPAGVPAGVPGVPVSVRVPTSVIQAQGPGTKVRTSQDPQVPPGEAMKMLREGNRRFVQGKPVATRTSNGMRLELVDQGQAPHTAVIGCADSRAPVESIFDALPGDIFVLRNAGNTCTHAEGSMIGSLEFCIGKLKSRLVVVLGHTKCGAIYGATKTYLAKKSDPAAATTALDGLLSGLAVVAEKAEYDMGPMADEEFVAAHAVKVNVFHTIDYLLQYSRAIREGVASGNIEIQGAVYDLSTGLVDFMGRSPRQADLLKSDVALPPTVVMMSNAAVRRGKLGVRTGVDVAPAPEEALDLLMQGNYRYVAGEPTSNATSSPMRKALVKKGQAPHTAVVGCADSRAPLETLFDMMPGELFVVRNAGNTATHAEGSMVGSLEFCCGKLGTRLIMVLGHTQCGAIVGATGTYLANIGKPQMKPGSALEGLLADLTGTIKKASDELGPGASKEELAAHAVKVNVFETMNFLLQYSEPLRQLMSAGKVDLQGGIYHLETGRVEFLGRSPKHQELLASKGSLPPSMQKEMTRAVRTTDDKPMEPEAALKLMKEGNDRYCHGKPMAGKFDSEMRKALSTIGQAPHTAVVGCADSRVPLELVFDVLPGDLFVMRNAGNTVTHARGSIIGSLEFCVTALRTRFVMVLGHTNCGAIKGATATYLKSKKGEAPAKDSGALEGLLAGLSSVAGDAAAQLGPSASEKEIADLAVSVNVFNTMDTILKSSSDFRDKVRSGDVQLQGAVYDLNTGRVEWLGQSPKQASILSS
;
A
#
# COMPACT_ATOMS: atom_id res chain seq x y z
N MET A 1 -4.90 2.46 65.93
CA MET A 1 -3.56 3.06 66.07
C MET A 1 -3.05 3.32 64.65
N SER A 2 -3.14 4.54 64.12
CA SER A 2 -2.38 5.77 64.45
C SER A 2 -1.00 5.80 63.77
N GLY A 3 -0.64 6.81 62.97
CA GLY A 3 -1.43 7.98 62.58
C GLY A 3 -0.72 8.87 61.55
N TYR A 4 -1.46 9.81 60.96
CA TYR A 4 -0.93 10.83 60.03
C TYR A 4 -0.04 11.86 60.75
N THR A 5 0.89 12.45 60.01
CA THR A 5 1.31 13.86 60.15
C THR A 5 1.37 14.49 58.75
N SER A 6 1.21 15.81 58.66
CA SER A 6 0.84 16.50 57.40
C SER A 6 1.20 18.00 57.39
N LEU A 7 0.97 18.65 56.24
CA LEU A 7 0.96 20.11 56.01
C LEU A 7 2.33 20.83 56.03
N PRO A 8 2.44 22.09 55.53
CA PRO A 8 1.41 22.94 54.91
C PRO A 8 1.70 23.42 53.46
N LEU A 9 0.71 24.09 52.87
CA LEU A 9 0.79 24.85 51.61
C LEU A 9 1.45 26.23 51.81
N SER A 10 2.00 26.83 50.75
CA SER A 10 1.43 28.07 50.13
C SER A 10 2.43 28.85 49.27
N LYS A 11 1.96 29.37 48.12
CA LYS A 11 1.80 30.83 47.90
C LYS A 11 1.03 31.13 46.60
N THR A 12 0.31 32.24 46.62
CA THR A 12 -0.56 32.74 45.54
C THR A 12 0.02 34.00 44.90
N TYR A 13 -0.22 34.17 43.59
CA TYR A 13 -0.40 35.46 42.92
C TYR A 13 -1.44 35.20 41.81
N GLN A 14 -2.70 35.60 41.99
CA GLN A 14 -3.25 36.92 41.64
C GLN A 14 -3.01 37.31 40.18
N ALA A 15 -4.11 37.35 39.41
CA ALA A 15 -4.15 37.97 38.09
C ALA A 15 -4.22 39.50 38.22
N VAL A 16 -3.61 40.21 37.26
CA VAL A 16 -3.70 41.66 37.12
C VAL A 16 -4.20 41.98 35.72
N THR A 17 -5.39 42.58 35.63
CA THR A 17 -5.93 43.18 34.40
C THR A 17 -5.47 44.62 34.26
N VAL A 18 -4.94 44.98 33.10
CA VAL A 18 -4.73 46.38 32.68
C VAL A 18 -5.17 46.53 31.22
N GLN A 19 -5.85 47.64 30.92
CA GLN A 19 -6.30 48.02 29.58
C GLN A 19 -5.43 49.16 29.02
N GLY A 20 -5.29 49.21 27.70
CA GLY A 20 -5.26 50.49 26.97
C GLY A 20 -3.90 51.12 26.62
N ALA A 21 -3.70 51.30 25.30
CA ALA A 21 -3.08 52.45 24.59
C ALA A 21 -1.69 53.02 25.01
N GLY A 22 -0.82 53.26 24.02
CA GLY A 22 0.40 54.07 24.21
C GLY A 22 1.35 54.09 22.99
N GLN A 23 1.54 55.26 22.39
CA GLN A 23 2.21 55.53 21.11
C GLN A 23 3.73 55.20 21.01
N ALA A 24 4.14 54.89 19.77
CA ALA A 24 5.37 55.26 19.03
C ALA A 24 6.68 55.69 19.74
N GLY A 25 7.82 55.16 19.24
CA GLY A 25 9.18 55.67 19.46
C GLY A 25 10.13 55.21 18.32
N GLN A 26 11.20 55.97 18.03
CA GLN A 26 12.08 55.76 16.86
C GLN A 26 13.54 55.39 17.21
N ALA A 27 14.20 54.67 16.29
CA ALA A 27 15.66 54.59 16.05
C ALA A 27 16.53 53.99 17.19
N MET A 28 17.78 53.52 16.99
CA MET A 28 18.71 53.58 15.84
C MET A 28 19.35 52.19 15.56
N SER A 29 20.22 52.10 14.54
CA SER A 29 21.14 50.98 14.32
C SER A 29 22.56 51.46 14.00
N PRO A 30 23.60 50.67 14.32
CA PRO A 30 24.91 50.79 13.70
C PRO A 30 25.21 49.58 12.79
N ARG A 31 25.59 49.84 11.53
CA ARG A 31 26.19 48.84 10.64
C ARG A 31 27.71 48.83 10.83
N VAL A 32 28.32 47.66 10.68
CA VAL A 32 29.73 47.49 10.27
C VAL A 32 29.74 46.48 9.11
N SER A 33 30.63 46.65 8.13
CA SER A 33 30.46 46.06 6.79
C SER A 33 31.76 45.70 6.07
N TYR A 34 31.60 44.87 5.03
CA TYR A 34 32.54 44.52 3.93
C TYR A 34 33.51 43.33 4.16
N PRO A 35 33.98 42.66 3.08
CA PRO A 35 33.37 42.50 1.74
C PRO A 35 33.29 41.02 1.27
N ILE A 36 32.61 40.77 0.14
CA ILE A 36 32.65 39.51 -0.61
C ILE A 36 33.41 39.73 -1.92
N SER A 37 34.19 38.75 -2.37
CA SER A 37 34.74 38.69 -3.74
C SER A 37 34.55 37.29 -4.33
N HIS A 38 33.90 37.20 -5.50
CA HIS A 38 33.75 35.97 -6.27
C HIS A 38 34.80 35.83 -7.38
N SER A 39 35.20 34.60 -7.70
CA SER A 39 35.64 34.23 -9.05
C SER A 39 35.58 32.72 -9.28
N PHE A 40 35.05 32.30 -10.44
CA PHE A 40 34.91 30.92 -10.92
C PHE A 40 35.65 30.79 -12.26
N VAL A 41 36.61 29.87 -12.41
CA VAL A 41 37.11 29.39 -13.72
C VAL A 41 37.54 27.91 -13.57
N ALA A 42 37.39 27.11 -14.64
CA ALA A 42 37.69 25.68 -14.68
C ALA A 42 39.14 25.37 -15.14
N PRO A 43 39.68 24.15 -14.86
CA PRO A 43 41.07 23.78 -15.18
C PRO A 43 41.26 23.15 -16.56
N GLY A 44 42.51 23.16 -17.06
CA GLY A 44 42.91 22.48 -18.30
C GLY A 44 44.32 21.84 -18.23
N VAL A 45 44.42 20.61 -18.75
CA VAL A 45 45.59 19.83 -19.24
C VAL A 45 47.02 20.38 -19.07
N ALA A 46 47.94 19.59 -18.48
CA ALA A 46 48.99 18.80 -19.21
C ALA A 46 50.17 18.26 -18.34
N SER A 47 50.62 17.03 -18.65
CA SER A 47 51.98 16.43 -18.53
C SER A 47 52.94 16.66 -17.32
N MET A 48 53.17 15.58 -16.54
CA MET A 48 54.41 14.73 -16.44
C MET A 48 55.82 15.37 -16.53
N PRO A 49 56.85 14.90 -15.75
CA PRO A 49 57.31 13.49 -15.83
C PRO A 49 58.02 12.78 -14.63
N ALA A 50 58.04 11.44 -14.73
CA ALA A 50 59.09 10.44 -14.38
C ALA A 50 59.59 10.18 -12.92
N GLY A 51 59.66 8.88 -12.57
CA GLY A 51 60.43 8.32 -11.43
C GLY A 51 60.00 6.90 -11.02
N VAL A 52 60.79 5.85 -11.35
CA VAL A 52 60.49 4.41 -11.13
C VAL A 52 61.83 3.64 -10.98
N PRO A 53 62.06 2.83 -9.91
CA PRO A 53 61.84 1.35 -9.94
C PRO A 53 61.46 0.71 -8.56
N ALA A 54 61.12 -0.57 -8.40
CA ALA A 54 60.48 -1.60 -9.25
C ALA A 54 60.06 -2.80 -8.35
N GLY A 55 59.05 -3.61 -8.74
CA GLY A 55 58.66 -4.82 -8.01
C GLY A 55 57.35 -5.47 -8.51
N VAL A 56 57.42 -6.72 -8.97
CA VAL A 56 56.37 -7.52 -9.64
C VAL A 56 56.73 -9.02 -9.41
N PRO A 57 55.83 -10.03 -9.39
CA PRO A 57 54.50 -10.04 -10.01
C PRO A 57 53.33 -10.71 -9.24
N GLY A 58 52.11 -10.44 -9.74
CA GLY A 58 50.89 -11.22 -9.48
C GLY A 58 49.87 -10.95 -10.59
N VAL A 59 49.34 -11.99 -11.24
CA VAL A 59 48.54 -11.86 -12.49
C VAL A 59 47.04 -11.92 -12.21
N PRO A 60 46.25 -10.88 -12.55
CA PRO A 60 44.80 -10.96 -12.62
C PRO A 60 44.32 -11.39 -14.02
N VAL A 61 43.53 -12.46 -14.11
CA VAL A 61 42.92 -12.91 -15.38
C VAL A 61 41.72 -12.04 -15.73
N SER A 62 41.74 -11.35 -16.87
CA SER A 62 40.62 -10.53 -17.32
C SER A 62 39.55 -11.34 -18.04
N VAL A 63 38.42 -11.62 -17.37
CA VAL A 63 37.20 -12.09 -18.05
C VAL A 63 36.55 -10.92 -18.77
N ARG A 64 36.66 -10.85 -20.11
CA ARG A 64 35.92 -9.88 -20.92
C ARG A 64 34.44 -10.29 -20.99
N VAL A 65 33.59 -9.62 -20.22
CA VAL A 65 32.15 -9.59 -20.51
C VAL A 65 31.95 -8.67 -21.74
N PRO A 66 31.36 -9.15 -22.84
CA PRO A 66 31.16 -8.32 -24.02
C PRO A 66 30.15 -7.21 -23.71
N THR A 67 30.56 -5.95 -23.85
CA THR A 67 29.71 -4.78 -23.60
C THR A 67 28.79 -4.49 -24.79
N SER A 68 27.91 -5.43 -25.11
CA SER A 68 26.75 -5.14 -25.96
C SER A 68 25.83 -4.18 -25.20
N VAL A 69 25.83 -2.92 -25.65
CA VAL A 69 24.99 -1.86 -25.04
C VAL A 69 23.53 -2.12 -25.39
N ILE A 70 22.87 -2.98 -24.61
CA ILE A 70 21.41 -2.91 -24.48
C ILE A 70 21.13 -1.59 -23.77
N GLN A 71 20.71 -0.60 -24.56
CA GLN A 71 20.19 0.65 -24.00
C GLN A 71 19.02 0.30 -23.07
N ALA A 72 19.12 0.68 -21.80
CA ALA A 72 17.98 0.63 -20.90
C ALA A 72 16.91 1.58 -21.45
N GLN A 73 15.90 1.01 -22.14
CA GLN A 73 14.89 1.80 -22.81
C GLN A 73 14.11 2.64 -21.79
N GLY A 74 13.72 3.84 -22.19
CA GLY A 74 12.79 4.66 -21.41
C GLY A 74 11.42 3.99 -21.27
N PRO A 75 10.48 4.56 -20.48
CA PRO A 75 9.15 3.99 -20.27
C PRO A 75 8.32 3.98 -21.56
N GLY A 76 8.50 2.92 -22.35
CA GLY A 76 7.88 2.73 -23.66
C GLY A 76 6.54 2.01 -23.60
N THR A 77 5.66 2.32 -24.54
CA THR A 77 4.29 1.79 -24.63
C THR A 77 4.20 0.42 -25.32
N LYS A 78 5.17 -0.47 -25.07
CA LYS A 78 5.20 -1.83 -25.63
C LYS A 78 5.03 -2.86 -24.50
N VAL A 79 4.28 -3.92 -24.77
CA VAL A 79 4.10 -5.07 -23.87
C VAL A 79 5.16 -6.15 -24.11
N ARG A 80 5.36 -7.01 -23.11
CA ARG A 80 6.30 -8.13 -23.15
C ARG A 80 5.70 -9.39 -23.78
N THR A 81 6.19 -9.76 -24.97
CA THR A 81 5.71 -10.91 -25.74
C THR A 81 6.70 -12.07 -25.73
N SER A 82 6.31 -13.25 -26.22
CA SER A 82 7.22 -14.42 -26.28
C SER A 82 8.45 -14.22 -27.17
N GLN A 83 8.51 -13.13 -27.94
CA GLN A 83 9.64 -12.74 -28.77
C GLN A 83 10.68 -11.89 -28.01
N ASP A 84 10.31 -11.30 -26.86
CA ASP A 84 11.23 -10.52 -26.03
C ASP A 84 12.12 -11.44 -25.16
N PRO A 85 13.40 -11.07 -24.90
CA PRO A 85 14.30 -11.89 -24.10
C PRO A 85 13.83 -12.04 -22.64
N GLN A 86 14.20 -13.17 -22.02
CA GLN A 86 13.95 -13.44 -20.59
C GLN A 86 14.69 -12.42 -19.71
N VAL A 87 13.99 -11.85 -18.73
CA VAL A 87 14.55 -10.83 -17.82
C VAL A 87 15.33 -11.51 -16.70
N PRO A 88 16.60 -11.13 -16.43
CA PRO A 88 17.35 -11.61 -15.26
C PRO A 88 16.67 -11.19 -13.94
N PRO A 89 16.71 -12.00 -12.87
CA PRO A 89 15.95 -11.72 -11.65
C PRO A 89 16.24 -10.35 -11.00
N GLY A 90 17.49 -9.88 -11.03
CA GLY A 90 17.86 -8.56 -10.52
C GLY A 90 17.25 -7.40 -11.32
N GLU A 91 17.03 -7.57 -12.62
CA GLU A 91 16.33 -6.59 -13.46
C GLU A 91 14.82 -6.66 -13.25
N ALA A 92 14.24 -7.87 -13.14
CA ALA A 92 12.84 -8.04 -12.79
C ALA A 92 12.51 -7.42 -11.40
N MET A 93 13.41 -7.58 -10.40
CA MET A 93 13.31 -6.90 -9.11
C MET A 93 13.37 -5.37 -9.24
N LYS A 94 14.19 -4.84 -10.17
CA LYS A 94 14.26 -3.41 -10.45
C LYS A 94 12.96 -2.90 -11.09
N MET A 95 12.38 -3.65 -12.04
CA MET A 95 11.09 -3.32 -12.66
C MET A 95 9.96 -3.22 -11.62
N LEU A 96 9.84 -4.21 -10.73
CA LEU A 96 8.83 -4.20 -9.66
C LEU A 96 9.01 -3.03 -8.68
N ARG A 97 10.26 -2.74 -8.27
CA ARG A 97 10.58 -1.62 -7.36
C ARG A 97 10.29 -0.26 -8.02
N GLU A 98 10.59 -0.12 -9.31
CA GLU A 98 10.28 1.08 -10.08
C GLU A 98 8.77 1.26 -10.24
N GLY A 99 8.04 0.20 -10.61
CA GLY A 99 6.59 0.24 -10.75
C GLY A 99 5.87 0.54 -9.45
N ASN A 100 6.27 -0.07 -8.33
CA ASN A 100 5.73 0.28 -7.02
C ASN A 100 6.05 1.73 -6.61
N ARG A 101 7.23 2.25 -6.96
CA ARG A 101 7.54 3.67 -6.79
C ARG A 101 6.60 4.57 -7.59
N ARG A 102 6.28 4.22 -8.84
CA ARG A 102 5.32 4.97 -9.69
C ARG A 102 3.89 4.90 -9.14
N PHE A 103 3.45 3.73 -8.67
CA PHE A 103 2.16 3.53 -7.99
C PHE A 103 2.04 4.41 -6.73
N VAL A 104 3.01 4.34 -5.81
CA VAL A 104 3.02 5.13 -4.56
C VAL A 104 3.05 6.63 -4.84
N GLN A 105 3.77 7.08 -5.87
CA GLN A 105 3.82 8.48 -6.29
C GLN A 105 2.55 8.98 -6.99
N GLY A 106 1.52 8.14 -7.18
CA GLY A 106 0.32 8.51 -7.93
C GLY A 106 0.58 8.75 -9.42
N LYS A 107 1.63 8.13 -9.97
CA LYS A 107 2.07 8.27 -11.37
C LYS A 107 2.18 6.92 -12.10
N PRO A 108 1.21 6.00 -11.97
CA PRO A 108 1.23 4.74 -12.72
C PRO A 108 1.17 5.00 -14.23
N VAL A 109 1.94 4.24 -15.01
CA VAL A 109 1.92 4.28 -16.49
C VAL A 109 1.12 3.14 -17.11
N ALA A 110 0.89 2.04 -16.38
CA ALA A 110 0.13 0.88 -16.84
C ALA A 110 -1.39 1.13 -16.93
N THR A 111 -1.87 2.27 -16.41
CA THR A 111 -3.25 2.77 -16.61
C THR A 111 -3.61 3.05 -18.07
N ARG A 112 -2.63 3.01 -18.99
CA ARG A 112 -2.78 3.29 -20.43
C ARG A 112 -2.80 2.03 -21.31
N THR A 113 -3.37 0.93 -20.80
CA THR A 113 -3.58 -0.29 -21.61
C THR A 113 -4.43 0.01 -22.84
N SER A 114 -4.05 -0.53 -23.99
CA SER A 114 -4.74 -0.32 -25.27
C SER A 114 -5.11 -1.63 -25.94
N ASN A 115 -6.10 -1.58 -26.84
CA ASN A 115 -6.47 -2.72 -27.68
C ASN A 115 -5.29 -3.22 -28.54
N GLY A 116 -4.35 -2.33 -28.94
CA GLY A 116 -3.14 -2.72 -29.67
C GLY A 116 -2.20 -3.60 -28.82
N MET A 117 -1.92 -3.20 -27.58
CA MET A 117 -1.13 -3.99 -26.63
C MET A 117 -1.77 -5.37 -26.37
N ARG A 118 -3.10 -5.41 -26.24
CA ARG A 118 -3.83 -6.67 -25.99
C ARG A 118 -3.77 -7.61 -27.19
N LEU A 119 -3.87 -7.09 -28.41
CA LEU A 119 -3.72 -7.87 -29.65
C LEU A 119 -2.28 -8.37 -29.84
N GLU A 120 -1.27 -7.54 -29.54
CA GLU A 120 0.14 -7.94 -29.57
C GLU A 120 0.41 -9.17 -28.66
N LEU A 121 -0.26 -9.26 -27.50
CA LEU A 121 -0.19 -10.43 -26.58
C LEU A 121 -1.06 -11.64 -26.99
N VAL A 122 -1.99 -11.46 -27.93
CA VAL A 122 -2.71 -12.57 -28.58
C VAL A 122 -1.80 -13.19 -29.64
N ASP A 123 -1.28 -12.37 -30.55
CA ASP A 123 -0.53 -12.79 -31.72
C ASP A 123 0.87 -13.33 -31.35
N GLN A 124 1.56 -12.65 -30.44
CA GLN A 124 2.93 -12.99 -30.04
C GLN A 124 3.05 -13.65 -28.66
N GLY A 125 1.93 -13.94 -27.99
CA GLY A 125 1.91 -14.51 -26.64
C GLY A 125 2.50 -13.60 -25.55
N GLN A 126 2.69 -14.14 -24.35
CA GLN A 126 3.15 -13.40 -23.14
C GLN A 126 4.56 -13.83 -22.71
N ALA A 127 5.35 -12.92 -22.14
CA ALA A 127 6.63 -13.24 -21.51
C ALA A 127 6.83 -12.53 -20.13
N PRO A 128 6.05 -12.94 -19.11
CA PRO A 128 6.14 -12.36 -17.78
C PRO A 128 7.52 -12.52 -17.17
N HIS A 129 8.06 -11.43 -16.62
CA HIS A 129 9.36 -11.42 -15.97
C HIS A 129 9.30 -12.03 -14.55
N THR A 130 8.13 -11.93 -13.90
CA THR A 130 7.91 -12.38 -12.52
C THR A 130 6.63 -13.19 -12.37
N ALA A 131 6.69 -14.28 -11.60
CA ALA A 131 5.52 -14.88 -10.98
C ALA A 131 5.31 -14.29 -9.56
N VAL A 132 4.12 -13.78 -9.26
CA VAL A 132 3.79 -13.20 -7.94
C VAL A 132 2.72 -14.04 -7.27
N ILE A 133 3.00 -14.50 -6.04
CA ILE A 133 2.00 -15.08 -5.14
C ILE A 133 1.53 -13.97 -4.18
N GLY A 134 0.32 -13.48 -4.38
CA GLY A 134 -0.31 -12.44 -3.55
C GLY A 134 -1.51 -12.95 -2.76
N CYS A 135 -2.08 -12.07 -1.93
CA CYS A 135 -3.32 -12.37 -1.21
C CYS A 135 -4.55 -12.10 -2.09
N ALA A 136 -5.65 -12.83 -1.87
CA ALA A 136 -6.93 -12.59 -2.53
C ALA A 136 -7.66 -11.32 -2.05
N ASP A 137 -7.22 -10.74 -0.92
CA ASP A 137 -7.68 -9.47 -0.35
C ASP A 137 -7.83 -8.38 -1.43
N SER A 138 -8.99 -7.72 -1.46
CA SER A 138 -9.34 -6.79 -2.54
C SER A 138 -8.54 -5.49 -2.50
N ARG A 139 -7.85 -5.23 -1.39
CA ARG A 139 -6.97 -4.08 -1.18
C ARG A 139 -5.56 -4.31 -1.72
N ALA A 140 -5.25 -5.53 -2.20
CA ALA A 140 -3.95 -5.94 -2.71
C ALA A 140 -3.93 -6.28 -4.23
N PRO A 141 -4.36 -5.38 -5.14
CA PRO A 141 -4.35 -5.62 -6.59
C PRO A 141 -2.92 -5.59 -7.16
N VAL A 142 -2.35 -6.77 -7.37
CA VAL A 142 -0.91 -6.98 -7.61
C VAL A 142 -0.38 -6.22 -8.84
N GLU A 143 -1.09 -6.26 -9.96
CA GLU A 143 -0.71 -5.54 -11.18
C GLU A 143 -0.69 -4.02 -11.00
N SER A 144 -1.60 -3.47 -10.18
CA SER A 144 -1.60 -2.04 -9.85
C SER A 144 -0.46 -1.67 -8.90
N ILE A 145 -0.22 -2.50 -7.87
CA ILE A 145 0.83 -2.29 -6.86
C ILE A 145 2.22 -2.22 -7.49
N PHE A 146 2.46 -2.98 -8.56
CA PHE A 146 3.70 -2.97 -9.32
C PHE A 146 3.64 -2.18 -10.63
N ASP A 147 2.55 -1.45 -10.90
CA ASP A 147 2.32 -0.66 -12.13
C ASP A 147 2.79 -1.41 -13.40
N ALA A 148 2.32 -2.66 -13.50
CA ALA A 148 2.73 -3.65 -14.49
C ALA A 148 1.73 -3.71 -15.64
N LEU A 149 2.21 -3.83 -16.88
CA LEU A 149 1.35 -4.00 -18.04
C LEU A 149 0.81 -5.44 -18.14
N PRO A 150 -0.28 -5.67 -18.89
CA PRO A 150 -0.64 -7.02 -19.33
C PRO A 150 0.59 -7.68 -19.99
N GLY A 151 0.86 -8.93 -19.64
CA GLY A 151 2.06 -9.66 -20.09
C GLY A 151 3.29 -9.57 -19.16
N ASP A 152 3.40 -8.57 -18.26
CA ASP A 152 4.61 -8.36 -17.45
C ASP A 152 4.74 -9.32 -16.26
N ILE A 153 3.65 -9.60 -15.55
CA ILE A 153 3.65 -10.44 -14.34
C ILE A 153 2.53 -11.48 -14.35
N PHE A 154 2.85 -12.68 -13.88
CA PHE A 154 1.93 -13.81 -13.75
C PHE A 154 1.45 -13.92 -12.30
N VAL A 155 0.16 -13.75 -12.05
CA VAL A 155 -0.37 -13.47 -10.70
C VAL A 155 -1.21 -14.62 -10.17
N LEU A 156 -0.73 -15.23 -9.08
CA LEU A 156 -1.42 -16.23 -8.30
C LEU A 156 -1.96 -15.58 -7.02
N ARG A 157 -3.24 -15.79 -6.68
CA ARG A 157 -3.84 -15.20 -5.48
C ARG A 157 -4.78 -16.17 -4.75
N ASN A 158 -4.67 -16.20 -3.42
CA ASN A 158 -5.59 -16.86 -2.49
C ASN A 158 -5.54 -16.14 -1.12
N ALA A 159 -6.48 -16.43 -0.23
CA ALA A 159 -6.49 -15.86 1.12
C ALA A 159 -5.22 -16.27 1.89
N GLY A 160 -4.51 -15.26 2.42
CA GLY A 160 -3.25 -15.45 3.13
C GLY A 160 -2.05 -15.79 2.24
N ASN A 161 -2.11 -15.61 0.92
CA ASN A 161 -0.98 -15.81 -0.02
C ASN A 161 -0.27 -17.17 0.13
N THR A 162 -1.01 -18.22 0.46
CA THR A 162 -0.50 -19.51 0.95
C THR A 162 -0.19 -20.52 -0.16
N CYS A 163 0.75 -21.42 0.11
CA CYS A 163 0.95 -22.67 -0.65
C CYS A 163 0.86 -23.85 0.32
N THR A 164 -0.35 -24.34 0.61
CA THR A 164 -0.61 -25.32 1.68
C THR A 164 -0.44 -26.79 1.27
N HIS A 165 -0.34 -27.08 -0.03
CA HIS A 165 -0.27 -28.45 -0.55
C HIS A 165 0.74 -28.55 -1.69
N ALA A 166 1.65 -29.53 -1.63
CA ALA A 166 2.68 -29.80 -2.63
C ALA A 166 2.10 -29.98 -4.05
N GLU A 167 0.98 -30.70 -4.16
CA GLU A 167 0.27 -31.02 -5.41
C GLU A 167 -0.80 -29.98 -5.79
N GLY A 168 -0.93 -28.90 -5.01
CA GLY A 168 -2.00 -27.91 -5.18
C GLY A 168 -1.85 -27.06 -6.45
N SER A 169 -2.97 -26.62 -7.01
CA SER A 169 -2.99 -25.82 -8.25
C SER A 169 -2.12 -24.56 -8.21
N MET A 170 -1.89 -23.97 -7.03
CA MET A 170 -0.95 -22.86 -6.84
C MET A 170 0.50 -23.21 -7.26
N ILE A 171 1.00 -24.38 -6.84
CA ILE A 171 2.38 -24.80 -7.15
C ILE A 171 2.45 -25.24 -8.62
N GLY A 172 1.48 -26.00 -9.12
CA GLY A 172 1.42 -26.35 -10.55
C GLY A 172 1.32 -25.14 -11.49
N SER A 173 0.69 -24.05 -11.03
CA SER A 173 0.64 -22.78 -11.76
C SER A 173 1.98 -22.04 -11.76
N LEU A 174 2.73 -22.11 -10.66
CA LEU A 174 4.06 -21.53 -10.57
C LEU A 174 5.06 -22.33 -11.41
N GLU A 175 4.94 -23.67 -11.39
CA GLU A 175 5.69 -24.58 -12.27
C GLU A 175 5.34 -24.38 -13.76
N PHE A 176 4.08 -24.08 -14.10
CA PHE A 176 3.71 -23.62 -15.45
C PHE A 176 4.45 -22.33 -15.82
N CYS A 177 4.50 -21.36 -14.90
CA CYS A 177 5.10 -20.06 -15.16
C CYS A 177 6.63 -20.15 -15.37
N ILE A 178 7.37 -20.77 -14.45
CA ILE A 178 8.82 -20.94 -14.57
C ILE A 178 9.20 -21.97 -15.67
N GLY A 179 8.38 -23.00 -15.85
CA GLY A 179 8.65 -24.13 -16.74
C GLY A 179 8.25 -23.89 -18.20
N LYS A 180 7.14 -23.21 -18.46
CA LYS A 180 6.62 -22.91 -19.82
C LYS A 180 6.82 -21.44 -20.22
N LEU A 181 6.44 -20.49 -19.36
CA LEU A 181 6.59 -19.04 -19.64
C LEU A 181 8.00 -18.50 -19.35
N LYS A 182 8.85 -19.30 -18.67
CA LYS A 182 10.27 -19.03 -18.38
C LYS A 182 10.53 -17.78 -17.52
N SER A 183 9.57 -17.38 -16.69
CA SER A 183 9.78 -16.34 -15.67
C SER A 183 10.90 -16.74 -14.71
N ARG A 184 11.79 -15.79 -14.38
CA ARG A 184 13.02 -16.04 -13.63
C ARG A 184 12.97 -15.56 -12.18
N LEU A 185 12.04 -14.68 -11.86
CA LEU A 185 11.80 -14.18 -10.51
C LEU A 185 10.47 -14.70 -9.97
N VAL A 186 10.46 -15.12 -8.71
CA VAL A 186 9.27 -15.44 -7.92
C VAL A 186 9.20 -14.48 -6.74
N VAL A 187 8.06 -13.81 -6.55
CA VAL A 187 7.83 -12.94 -5.38
C VAL A 187 6.64 -13.47 -4.57
N VAL A 188 6.87 -13.73 -3.29
CA VAL A 188 5.78 -13.94 -2.32
C VAL A 188 5.46 -12.60 -1.67
N LEU A 189 4.27 -12.08 -1.94
CA LEU A 189 3.79 -10.77 -1.51
C LEU A 189 2.70 -10.93 -0.43
N GLY A 190 3.11 -10.86 0.83
CA GLY A 190 2.18 -10.63 1.94
C GLY A 190 1.69 -9.17 1.97
N HIS A 191 0.77 -8.85 2.87
CA HIS A 191 0.36 -7.47 3.10
C HIS A 191 -0.05 -7.20 4.56
N THR A 192 0.10 -5.96 5.01
CA THR A 192 -0.32 -5.54 6.36
C THR A 192 -1.84 -5.74 6.55
N LYS A 193 -2.26 -6.04 7.79
CA LYS A 193 -3.68 -6.29 8.14
C LYS A 193 -4.37 -7.36 7.27
N CYS A 194 -3.66 -8.45 6.97
CA CYS A 194 -4.19 -9.56 6.18
C CYS A 194 -5.25 -10.34 6.97
N GLY A 195 -6.52 -10.26 6.52
CA GLY A 195 -7.66 -10.83 7.25
C GLY A 195 -7.57 -12.33 7.52
N ALA A 196 -6.95 -13.10 6.62
CA ALA A 196 -6.71 -14.53 6.82
C ALA A 196 -5.66 -14.80 7.91
N ILE A 197 -4.56 -14.02 7.95
CA ILE A 197 -3.51 -14.15 8.96
C ILE A 197 -4.02 -13.69 10.33
N TYR A 198 -4.75 -12.57 10.38
CA TYR A 198 -5.36 -12.05 11.60
C TYR A 198 -6.41 -13.00 12.15
N GLY A 199 -7.27 -13.54 11.29
CA GLY A 199 -8.23 -14.60 11.66
C GLY A 199 -7.53 -15.84 12.21
N ALA A 200 -6.49 -16.33 11.54
CA ALA A 200 -5.74 -17.50 11.98
C ALA A 200 -5.02 -17.26 13.32
N THR A 201 -4.43 -16.09 13.53
CA THR A 201 -3.83 -15.70 14.82
C THR A 201 -4.87 -15.69 15.93
N LYS A 202 -6.02 -15.04 15.72
CA LYS A 202 -7.12 -15.02 16.68
C LYS A 202 -7.63 -16.43 17.01
N THR A 203 -7.85 -17.27 15.99
CA THR A 203 -8.25 -18.67 16.17
C THR A 203 -7.20 -19.48 16.91
N TYR A 204 -5.90 -19.29 16.63
CA TYR A 204 -4.82 -19.97 17.34
C TYR A 204 -4.77 -19.60 18.83
N LEU A 205 -4.81 -18.30 19.15
CA LEU A 205 -4.77 -17.82 20.54
C LEU A 205 -6.02 -18.28 21.32
N ALA A 206 -7.19 -18.30 20.69
CA ALA A 206 -8.42 -18.82 21.30
C ALA A 206 -8.44 -20.35 21.45
N LYS A 207 -7.87 -21.12 20.50
CA LYS A 207 -7.84 -22.60 20.56
C LYS A 207 -6.92 -23.16 21.66
N LYS A 208 -6.15 -22.33 22.36
CA LYS A 208 -5.49 -22.72 23.62
C LYS A 208 -6.50 -23.06 24.75
N SER A 209 -7.79 -22.74 24.56
CA SER A 209 -8.87 -23.06 25.51
C SER A 209 -9.58 -24.40 25.24
N ASP A 210 -9.76 -24.80 23.98
CA ASP A 210 -10.47 -26.03 23.60
C ASP A 210 -10.09 -26.49 22.15
N PRO A 211 -9.48 -27.67 21.96
CA PRO A 211 -8.93 -28.12 20.68
C PRO A 211 -9.95 -28.84 19.77
N ALA A 212 -11.01 -28.13 19.35
CA ALA A 212 -11.97 -28.67 18.37
C ALA A 212 -11.38 -28.83 16.95
N ALA A 213 -11.72 -29.95 16.29
CA ALA A 213 -11.29 -30.29 14.93
C ALA A 213 -11.91 -29.39 13.84
N ALA A 214 -11.20 -29.21 12.72
CA ALA A 214 -11.65 -28.38 11.59
C ALA A 214 -12.82 -29.04 10.83
N THR A 215 -13.95 -28.35 10.73
CA THR A 215 -15.16 -28.85 10.04
C THR A 215 -15.28 -28.29 8.61
N THR A 216 -15.01 -26.99 8.42
CA THR A 216 -15.10 -26.28 7.11
C THR A 216 -13.76 -26.24 6.35
N ALA A 217 -13.76 -25.74 5.10
CA ALA A 217 -12.51 -25.50 4.36
C ALA A 217 -11.82 -24.22 4.86
N LEU A 218 -12.59 -23.23 5.32
CA LEU A 218 -12.10 -22.06 6.05
C LEU A 218 -11.35 -22.47 7.33
N ASP A 219 -11.89 -23.38 8.14
CA ASP A 219 -11.18 -23.93 9.31
C ASP A 219 -9.87 -24.62 8.91
N GLY A 220 -9.87 -25.32 7.77
CA GLY A 220 -8.66 -25.92 7.20
C GLY A 220 -7.61 -24.88 6.84
N LEU A 221 -8.00 -23.80 6.17
CA LEU A 221 -7.13 -22.68 5.81
C LEU A 221 -6.56 -21.97 7.06
N LEU A 222 -7.42 -21.64 8.04
CA LEU A 222 -7.00 -20.96 9.26
C LEU A 222 -6.12 -21.86 10.15
N SER A 223 -6.41 -23.17 10.22
CA SER A 223 -5.58 -24.13 10.94
C SER A 223 -4.23 -24.37 10.26
N GLY A 224 -4.18 -24.37 8.92
CA GLY A 224 -2.92 -24.41 8.16
C GLY A 224 -2.04 -23.18 8.40
N LEU A 225 -2.64 -22.04 8.75
CA LEU A 225 -1.95 -20.81 9.13
C LEU A 225 -1.58 -20.74 10.63
N ALA A 226 -2.03 -21.67 11.47
CA ALA A 226 -1.76 -21.64 12.92
C ALA A 226 -0.27 -21.73 13.25
N VAL A 227 0.52 -22.47 12.47
CA VAL A 227 1.99 -22.58 12.63
C VAL A 227 2.72 -21.24 12.41
N VAL A 228 2.12 -20.34 11.63
CA VAL A 228 2.61 -18.97 11.42
C VAL A 228 2.30 -18.12 12.66
N ALA A 229 1.10 -18.25 13.21
CA ALA A 229 0.68 -17.54 14.42
C ALA A 229 1.48 -17.98 15.66
N GLU A 230 1.73 -19.28 15.82
CA GLU A 230 2.61 -19.85 16.85
C GLU A 230 4.03 -19.28 16.77
N LYS A 231 4.64 -19.34 15.58
CA LYS A 231 5.96 -18.75 15.33
C LYS A 231 5.97 -17.24 15.62
N ALA A 232 4.87 -16.53 15.35
CA ALA A 232 4.77 -15.10 15.61
C ALA A 232 4.53 -14.74 17.09
N GLU A 233 3.77 -15.55 17.83
CA GLU A 233 3.47 -15.33 19.25
C GLU A 233 4.74 -15.51 20.08
N TYR A 234 5.42 -16.66 19.92
CA TYR A 234 6.69 -16.92 20.58
C TYR A 234 7.76 -15.93 20.09
N ASP A 235 7.75 -15.48 18.82
CA ASP A 235 8.64 -14.40 18.34
C ASP A 235 8.42 -13.06 19.05
N MET A 236 7.19 -12.74 19.44
CA MET A 236 6.87 -11.47 20.09
C MET A 236 6.95 -11.54 21.62
N GLY A 237 6.81 -12.75 22.17
CA GLY A 237 6.85 -13.10 23.59
C GLY A 237 5.44 -13.30 24.19
N PRO A 238 5.29 -14.08 25.27
CA PRO A 238 3.98 -14.50 25.83
C PRO A 238 3.14 -13.37 26.48
N MET A 239 3.60 -12.12 26.37
CA MET A 239 2.91 -10.91 26.85
C MET A 239 2.59 -9.94 25.68
N ALA A 240 2.71 -10.40 24.43
CA ALA A 240 2.31 -9.65 23.25
C ALA A 240 0.80 -9.79 22.99
N ASP A 241 0.15 -8.72 22.53
CA ASP A 241 -1.27 -8.76 22.14
C ASP A 241 -1.49 -9.36 20.75
N GLU A 242 -2.75 -9.76 20.51
CA GLU A 242 -3.23 -10.39 19.26
C GLU A 242 -2.87 -9.56 18.00
N GLU A 243 -2.91 -8.23 18.07
CA GLU A 243 -2.59 -7.33 16.96
C GLU A 243 -1.10 -7.36 16.62
N PHE A 244 -0.21 -7.24 17.61
CA PHE A 244 1.23 -7.32 17.38
C PHE A 244 1.69 -8.72 16.93
N VAL A 245 1.06 -9.78 17.44
CA VAL A 245 1.30 -11.15 16.97
C VAL A 245 0.83 -11.29 15.51
N ALA A 246 -0.37 -10.84 15.16
CA ALA A 246 -0.91 -10.95 13.80
C ALA A 246 -0.13 -10.10 12.78
N ALA A 247 0.29 -8.89 13.17
CA ALA A 247 1.11 -8.01 12.34
C ALA A 247 2.50 -8.61 12.04
N HIS A 248 3.11 -9.30 13.00
CA HIS A 248 4.37 -10.03 12.78
C HIS A 248 4.14 -11.35 12.01
N ALA A 249 3.02 -12.04 12.25
CA ALA A 249 2.63 -13.25 11.52
C ALA A 249 2.55 -13.03 10.00
N VAL A 250 2.19 -11.83 9.53
CA VAL A 250 2.27 -11.47 8.10
C VAL A 250 3.69 -11.67 7.54
N LYS A 251 4.73 -11.21 8.26
CA LYS A 251 6.13 -11.34 7.83
C LYS A 251 6.63 -12.77 7.96
N VAL A 252 6.20 -13.50 9.00
CA VAL A 252 6.46 -14.93 9.16
C VAL A 252 5.85 -15.73 7.99
N ASN A 253 4.62 -15.42 7.58
CA ASN A 253 3.89 -16.13 6.52
C ASN A 253 4.60 -16.06 5.15
N VAL A 254 5.16 -14.89 4.82
CA VAL A 254 5.92 -14.69 3.58
C VAL A 254 7.12 -15.64 3.53
N PHE A 255 7.93 -15.70 4.59
CA PHE A 255 9.06 -16.63 4.63
C PHE A 255 8.61 -18.09 4.78
N HIS A 256 7.55 -18.38 5.52
CA HIS A 256 6.98 -19.73 5.62
C HIS A 256 6.52 -20.28 4.26
N THR A 257 5.90 -19.43 3.42
CA THR A 257 5.49 -19.81 2.06
C THR A 257 6.70 -20.02 1.14
N ILE A 258 7.75 -19.22 1.26
CA ILE A 258 9.02 -19.42 0.52
C ILE A 258 9.69 -20.72 0.96
N ASP A 259 9.78 -20.97 2.26
CA ASP A 259 10.31 -22.21 2.84
C ASP A 259 9.54 -23.43 2.33
N TYR A 260 8.20 -23.35 2.28
CA TYR A 260 7.35 -24.42 1.75
C TYR A 260 7.63 -24.68 0.27
N LEU A 261 7.71 -23.65 -0.57
CA LEU A 261 8.00 -23.79 -2.00
C LEU A 261 9.36 -24.44 -2.25
N LEU A 262 10.39 -24.07 -1.47
CA LEU A 262 11.72 -24.66 -1.54
C LEU A 262 11.75 -26.13 -1.06
N GLN A 263 10.91 -26.50 -0.09
CA GLN A 263 10.80 -27.90 0.37
C GLN A 263 10.00 -28.77 -0.62
N TYR A 264 8.86 -28.29 -1.11
CA TYR A 264 7.87 -29.14 -1.77
C TYR A 264 7.85 -29.08 -3.31
N SER A 265 8.33 -28.02 -3.95
CA SER A 265 8.55 -28.03 -5.40
C SER A 265 10.01 -28.32 -5.72
N ARG A 266 10.27 -29.51 -6.27
CA ARG A 266 11.58 -29.89 -6.79
C ARG A 266 12.04 -28.93 -7.89
N ALA A 267 11.16 -28.56 -8.81
CA ALA A 267 11.47 -27.66 -9.92
C ALA A 267 11.89 -26.25 -9.44
N ILE A 268 11.22 -25.70 -8.42
CA ILE A 268 11.61 -24.43 -7.80
C ILE A 268 12.94 -24.58 -7.05
N ARG A 269 13.11 -25.64 -6.24
CA ARG A 269 14.35 -25.89 -5.49
C ARG A 269 15.56 -26.03 -6.39
N GLU A 270 15.50 -26.87 -7.42
CA GLU A 270 16.59 -27.07 -8.40
C GLU A 270 16.85 -25.79 -9.22
N GLY A 271 15.79 -25.06 -9.58
CA GLY A 271 15.91 -23.76 -10.25
C GLY A 271 16.62 -22.72 -9.40
N VAL A 272 16.32 -22.64 -8.10
CA VAL A 272 16.99 -21.72 -7.16
C VAL A 272 18.42 -22.19 -6.82
N ALA A 273 18.64 -23.49 -6.64
CA ALA A 273 19.97 -24.06 -6.38
C ALA A 273 20.96 -23.79 -7.53
N SER A 274 20.49 -23.89 -8.77
CA SER A 274 21.27 -23.61 -9.99
C SER A 274 21.35 -22.12 -10.36
N GLY A 275 20.76 -21.22 -9.57
CA GLY A 275 20.68 -19.78 -9.88
C GLY A 275 19.80 -19.44 -11.09
N ASN A 276 19.10 -20.42 -11.67
CA ASN A 276 18.17 -20.25 -12.78
C ASN A 276 16.88 -19.52 -12.37
N ILE A 277 16.54 -19.51 -11.09
CA ILE A 277 15.36 -18.85 -10.51
C ILE A 277 15.82 -18.11 -9.26
N GLU A 278 15.24 -16.95 -8.99
CA GLU A 278 15.34 -16.30 -7.68
C GLU A 278 13.96 -16.21 -7.02
N ILE A 279 13.89 -16.49 -5.72
CA ILE A 279 12.68 -16.32 -4.90
C ILE A 279 12.90 -15.25 -3.84
N GLN A 280 11.93 -14.35 -3.70
CA GLN A 280 12.03 -13.12 -2.90
C GLN A 280 10.74 -12.91 -2.08
N GLY A 281 10.89 -12.55 -0.81
CA GLY A 281 9.80 -12.20 0.08
C GLY A 281 9.58 -10.69 0.11
N ALA A 282 8.31 -10.28 0.16
CA ALA A 282 7.92 -8.90 0.30
C ALA A 282 6.60 -8.73 1.07
N VAL A 283 6.42 -7.57 1.69
CA VAL A 283 5.14 -7.16 2.30
C VAL A 283 4.70 -5.81 1.73
N TYR A 284 3.50 -5.80 1.14
CA TYR A 284 2.78 -4.60 0.74
C TYR A 284 2.13 -3.94 1.97
N ASP A 285 2.45 -2.68 2.25
CA ASP A 285 1.73 -1.93 3.27
C ASP A 285 0.48 -1.27 2.68
N LEU A 286 -0.70 -1.66 3.19
CA LEU A 286 -1.99 -1.19 2.70
C LEU A 286 -2.20 0.33 2.83
N SER A 287 -1.52 1.01 3.75
CA SER A 287 -1.74 2.43 4.03
C SER A 287 -0.89 3.35 3.16
N THR A 288 0.40 3.04 3.02
CA THR A 288 1.36 3.81 2.22
C THR A 288 1.33 3.41 0.74
N GLY A 289 1.02 2.14 0.46
CA GLY A 289 1.17 1.52 -0.86
C GLY A 289 2.59 0.99 -1.15
N LEU A 290 3.53 1.10 -0.21
CA LEU A 290 4.91 0.67 -0.39
C LEU A 290 5.04 -0.85 -0.26
N VAL A 291 5.94 -1.44 -1.07
CA VAL A 291 6.35 -2.84 -0.93
C VAL A 291 7.71 -2.93 -0.23
N ASP A 292 7.70 -3.39 1.03
CA ASP A 292 8.89 -3.76 1.80
C ASP A 292 9.42 -5.10 1.30
N PHE A 293 10.40 -5.08 0.39
CA PHE A 293 11.07 -6.28 -0.12
C PHE A 293 12.07 -6.81 0.91
N MET A 294 11.60 -7.76 1.72
CA MET A 294 12.28 -8.36 2.87
C MET A 294 13.50 -9.22 2.51
N GLY A 295 13.62 -9.68 1.26
CA GLY A 295 14.74 -10.48 0.78
C GLY A 295 14.42 -11.97 0.57
N ARG A 296 15.46 -12.77 0.31
CA ARG A 296 15.40 -14.23 0.31
C ARG A 296 15.02 -14.76 1.70
N SER A 297 14.48 -15.98 1.81
CA SER A 297 14.24 -16.58 3.13
C SER A 297 15.56 -16.72 3.90
N PRO A 298 15.62 -16.36 5.20
CA PRO A 298 16.79 -16.61 6.04
C PRO A 298 17.23 -18.07 6.06
N ARG A 299 16.31 -19.01 5.82
CA ARG A 299 16.58 -20.47 5.79
C ARG A 299 16.89 -21.03 4.41
N GLN A 300 16.82 -20.21 3.36
CA GLN A 300 17.03 -20.65 1.97
C GLN A 300 18.39 -21.33 1.78
N ALA A 301 19.45 -20.84 2.44
CA ALA A 301 20.78 -21.42 2.33
C ALA A 301 20.88 -22.85 2.89
N ASP A 302 19.96 -23.27 3.76
CA ASP A 302 19.95 -24.60 4.38
C ASP A 302 18.92 -25.51 3.70
N LEU A 303 17.75 -24.98 3.32
CA LEU A 303 16.75 -25.68 2.51
C LEU A 303 17.24 -26.06 1.10
N LEU A 304 18.31 -25.43 0.61
CA LEU A 304 19.00 -25.81 -0.63
C LEU A 304 20.11 -26.86 -0.42
N LYS A 305 20.49 -27.18 0.82
CA LYS A 305 21.48 -28.22 1.18
C LYS A 305 20.84 -29.47 1.78
N SER A 306 19.62 -29.37 2.30
CA SER A 306 19.00 -30.39 3.14
C SER A 306 18.06 -31.32 2.37
N ASP A 307 18.32 -32.62 2.43
CA ASP A 307 17.39 -33.69 2.03
C ASP A 307 16.24 -33.89 3.06
N VAL A 308 15.72 -32.81 3.67
CA VAL A 308 15.01 -32.86 4.97
C VAL A 308 13.68 -32.06 4.96
N ALA A 309 12.70 -32.52 5.75
CA ALA A 309 11.38 -31.91 5.94
C ALA A 309 11.26 -30.97 7.18
N LEU A 310 10.15 -30.21 7.29
CA LEU A 310 9.69 -29.21 8.30
C LEU A 310 10.06 -29.44 9.81
N PRO A 311 10.13 -28.43 10.77
CA PRO A 311 9.66 -26.99 10.77
C PRO A 311 10.58 -25.75 11.22
N PRO A 312 10.72 -25.16 12.49
CA PRO A 312 10.97 -23.68 12.80
C PRO A 312 12.31 -23.26 13.60
N THR A 313 12.58 -22.26 14.52
CA THR A 313 11.87 -21.28 15.45
C THR A 313 12.77 -20.15 16.20
N VAL A 314 12.31 -18.87 16.44
CA VAL A 314 12.52 -17.76 17.53
C VAL A 314 13.85 -16.90 17.87
N VAL A 315 14.09 -15.84 18.75
CA VAL A 315 13.54 -15.06 19.98
C VAL A 315 13.84 -13.46 20.11
N MET A 316 13.90 -12.77 21.31
CA MET A 316 13.80 -11.26 21.67
C MET A 316 14.80 -10.68 22.78
N MET A 317 14.85 -9.47 23.47
CA MET A 317 13.97 -8.25 23.79
C MET A 317 14.69 -6.84 24.10
N SER A 318 14.43 -5.99 25.18
CA SER A 318 14.87 -4.52 25.34
C SER A 318 14.84 -3.78 26.77
N ASN A 319 15.46 -2.56 26.98
CA ASN A 319 15.23 -1.58 28.13
C ASN A 319 15.77 -0.08 27.97
N ALA A 320 15.78 0.81 29.02
CA ALA A 320 15.53 2.30 28.97
C ALA A 320 16.57 3.38 29.48
N ALA A 321 16.54 4.64 28.95
CA ALA A 321 17.18 5.89 29.49
C ALA A 321 16.66 7.24 28.87
N VAL A 322 16.82 8.38 29.59
CA VAL A 322 16.30 9.76 29.32
C VAL A 322 14.77 9.85 29.20
N ARG A 323 14.10 10.93 29.66
CA ARG A 323 12.67 11.19 29.36
C ARG A 323 12.41 11.81 27.98
N ARG A 324 13.10 11.25 26.98
CA ARG A 324 12.45 10.87 25.72
C ARG A 324 11.40 9.79 26.05
N GLY A 325 10.81 9.10 25.07
CA GLY A 325 10.15 7.83 25.40
C GLY A 325 11.12 6.82 26.01
N LYS A 326 10.59 5.80 26.69
CA LYS A 326 11.32 4.79 27.49
C LYS A 326 12.41 4.00 26.74
N LEU A 327 12.67 4.28 25.47
CA LEU A 327 13.72 3.65 24.65
C LEU A 327 14.60 4.69 23.92
N GLY A 328 14.65 5.93 24.43
CA GLY A 328 15.40 7.05 23.84
C GLY A 328 14.67 7.81 22.73
N VAL A 329 13.41 7.45 22.46
CA VAL A 329 12.49 7.95 21.42
C VAL A 329 11.05 7.71 21.90
N ARG A 330 10.08 8.58 21.59
CA ARG A 330 8.67 8.38 22.04
C ARG A 330 7.93 7.31 21.25
N THR A 331 7.35 6.37 21.98
CA THR A 331 6.67 5.18 21.46
C THR A 331 5.34 4.94 22.18
N GLY A 332 4.46 4.10 21.64
CA GLY A 332 3.11 3.85 22.18
C GLY A 332 3.02 3.30 23.61
N VAL A 333 4.15 2.99 24.27
CA VAL A 333 4.23 2.66 25.70
C VAL A 333 4.52 3.87 26.60
N ASP A 334 4.64 5.06 26.01
CA ASP A 334 4.92 6.32 26.69
C ASP A 334 3.64 7.14 26.83
N VAL A 335 3.41 7.71 28.03
CA VAL A 335 2.18 8.47 28.30
C VAL A 335 2.23 9.79 27.54
N ALA A 336 1.14 10.09 26.83
CA ALA A 336 0.97 11.38 26.16
C ALA A 336 0.87 12.50 27.23
N PRO A 337 1.71 13.55 27.15
CA PRO A 337 1.73 14.65 28.11
C PRO A 337 0.48 15.53 27.98
N ALA A 338 0.20 16.39 28.97
CA ALA A 338 -0.89 17.36 28.85
C ALA A 338 -0.66 18.31 27.65
N PRO A 339 -1.71 18.92 27.04
CA PRO A 339 -1.54 19.88 25.94
C PRO A 339 -0.58 21.03 26.27
N GLU A 340 -0.61 21.50 27.51
CA GLU A 340 0.26 22.55 28.04
C GLU A 340 1.70 22.05 28.20
N GLU A 341 1.90 20.86 28.77
CA GLU A 341 3.21 20.19 28.89
C GLU A 341 3.81 19.90 27.49
N ALA A 342 2.99 19.55 26.50
CA ALA A 342 3.39 19.36 25.11
C ALA A 342 3.84 20.67 24.43
N LEU A 343 3.30 21.81 24.86
CA LEU A 343 3.71 23.15 24.41
C LEU A 343 5.01 23.58 25.09
N ASP A 344 5.13 23.38 26.40
CA ASP A 344 6.36 23.64 27.15
C ASP A 344 7.55 22.84 26.60
N LEU A 345 7.35 21.56 26.25
CA LEU A 345 8.37 20.74 25.62
C LEU A 345 8.83 21.28 24.25
N LEU A 346 7.91 21.81 23.43
CA LEU A 346 8.26 22.50 22.18
C LEU A 346 9.04 23.79 22.45
N MET A 347 8.58 24.62 23.39
CA MET A 347 9.20 25.90 23.71
C MET A 347 10.63 25.70 24.24
N GLN A 348 10.81 24.81 25.23
CA GLN A 348 12.12 24.42 25.75
C GLN A 348 13.02 23.82 24.66
N GLY A 349 12.43 23.03 23.75
CA GLY A 349 13.12 22.47 22.60
C GLY A 349 13.67 23.54 21.65
N ASN A 350 12.86 24.53 21.29
CA ASN A 350 13.31 25.65 20.46
C ASN A 350 14.34 26.53 21.17
N TYR A 351 14.20 26.77 22.48
CA TYR A 351 15.21 27.52 23.23
C TYR A 351 16.57 26.79 23.26
N ARG A 352 16.60 25.46 23.41
CA ARG A 352 17.85 24.69 23.30
C ARG A 352 18.47 24.74 21.90
N TYR A 353 17.65 24.66 20.85
CA TYR A 353 18.11 24.83 19.47
C TYR A 353 18.72 26.22 19.22
N VAL A 354 18.03 27.28 19.63
CA VAL A 354 18.50 28.69 19.49
C VAL A 354 19.76 28.96 20.32
N ALA A 355 19.91 28.34 21.49
CA ALA A 355 21.10 28.45 22.33
C ALA A 355 22.31 27.66 21.78
N GLY A 356 22.11 26.76 20.82
CA GLY A 356 23.16 25.86 20.33
C GLY A 356 23.41 24.64 21.23
N GLU A 357 22.47 24.31 22.13
CA GLU A 357 22.56 23.22 23.11
C GLU A 357 21.53 22.09 22.89
N PRO A 358 21.41 21.50 21.68
CA PRO A 358 20.47 20.40 21.43
C PRO A 358 20.86 19.14 22.23
N THR A 359 19.85 18.46 22.77
CA THR A 359 19.96 17.18 23.49
C THR A 359 19.50 15.98 22.64
N SER A 360 19.02 16.22 21.43
CA SER A 360 18.76 15.21 20.40
C SER A 360 20.08 14.72 19.80
N ASN A 361 20.12 13.45 19.40
CA ASN A 361 21.34 12.81 18.93
C ASN A 361 21.06 11.86 17.75
N ALA A 362 22.13 11.36 17.13
CA ALA A 362 22.01 10.45 16.00
C ALA A 362 21.27 9.17 16.41
N THR A 363 20.04 9.00 15.89
CA THR A 363 19.14 7.90 16.27
C THR A 363 19.83 6.55 16.17
N SER A 364 19.92 5.83 17.29
CA SER A 364 20.59 4.54 17.36
C SER A 364 19.77 3.42 16.67
N SER A 365 20.42 2.29 16.37
CA SER A 365 19.72 1.10 15.85
C SER A 365 18.66 0.57 16.84
N PRO A 366 18.92 0.49 18.17
CA PRO A 366 17.89 0.22 19.17
C PRO A 366 16.69 1.18 19.13
N MET A 367 16.92 2.50 19.03
CA MET A 367 15.84 3.50 18.94
C MET A 367 14.97 3.29 17.68
N ARG A 368 15.57 3.01 16.52
CA ARG A 368 14.79 2.69 15.30
C ARG A 368 13.92 1.43 15.49
N LYS A 369 14.47 0.37 16.10
CA LYS A 369 13.72 -0.86 16.40
C LYS A 369 12.60 -0.63 17.42
N ALA A 370 12.80 0.27 18.39
CA ALA A 370 11.80 0.65 19.37
C ALA A 370 10.55 1.25 18.71
N LEU A 371 10.73 2.24 17.81
CA LEU A 371 9.64 2.90 17.09
C LEU A 371 8.87 1.95 16.17
N VAL A 372 9.57 1.04 15.48
CA VAL A 372 8.93 0.02 14.63
C VAL A 372 8.11 -0.98 15.47
N LYS A 373 8.61 -1.42 16.63
CA LYS A 373 7.93 -2.45 17.44
C LYS A 373 6.83 -1.89 18.36
N LYS A 374 6.98 -0.68 18.89
CA LYS A 374 6.05 -0.09 19.88
C LYS A 374 5.24 1.07 19.31
N GLY A 375 5.31 1.31 18.00
CA GLY A 375 4.75 2.51 17.37
C GLY A 375 5.47 3.79 17.81
N GLN A 376 4.97 4.92 17.31
CA GLN A 376 5.35 6.27 17.74
C GLN A 376 4.29 6.85 18.68
N ALA A 377 4.69 7.71 19.63
CA ALA A 377 3.75 8.46 20.49
C ALA A 377 4.04 9.97 20.46
N PRO A 378 3.80 10.63 19.31
CA PRO A 378 4.04 12.05 19.16
C PRO A 378 3.15 12.84 20.12
N HIS A 379 3.77 13.72 20.92
CA HIS A 379 3.02 14.59 21.84
C HIS A 379 2.38 15.76 21.11
N THR A 380 3.07 16.26 20.08
CA THR A 380 2.61 17.37 19.24
C THR A 380 2.66 17.01 17.77
N ALA A 381 1.58 17.30 17.04
CA ALA A 381 1.59 17.35 15.58
C ALA A 381 1.97 18.76 15.13
N VAL A 382 2.81 18.89 14.10
CA VAL A 382 3.24 20.18 13.55
C VAL A 382 2.88 20.26 12.08
N VAL A 383 2.03 21.23 11.73
CA VAL A 383 1.73 21.62 10.35
C VAL A 383 2.76 22.68 9.96
N GLY A 384 3.73 22.32 9.13
CA GLY A 384 4.83 23.21 8.74
C GLY A 384 4.91 23.45 7.23
N CYS A 385 5.68 24.45 6.81
CA CYS A 385 5.93 24.67 5.39
C CYS A 385 6.88 23.58 4.84
N ALA A 386 6.79 23.25 3.56
CA ALA A 386 7.73 22.35 2.88
C ALA A 386 9.14 22.96 2.65
N ASP A 387 9.39 24.19 3.09
CA ASP A 387 10.67 24.87 2.96
C ASP A 387 11.80 24.15 3.72
N SER A 388 12.81 23.67 3.00
CA SER A 388 13.94 22.91 3.54
C SER A 388 14.76 23.65 4.60
N ARG A 389 14.63 24.99 4.71
CA ARG A 389 15.31 25.82 5.74
C ARG A 389 14.67 25.69 7.13
N ALA A 390 13.53 25.02 7.26
CA ALA A 390 12.83 24.75 8.52
C ALA A 390 12.74 23.24 8.83
N PRO A 391 13.81 22.57 9.29
CA PRO A 391 13.75 21.19 9.79
C PRO A 391 13.07 21.17 11.17
N LEU A 392 11.82 20.69 11.24
CA LEU A 392 10.95 20.89 12.42
C LEU A 392 11.44 20.10 13.64
N GLU A 393 11.92 18.88 13.42
CA GLU A 393 12.47 17.99 14.43
C GLU A 393 13.75 18.59 15.04
N THR A 394 14.61 19.19 14.20
CA THR A 394 15.85 19.85 14.63
C THR A 394 15.56 21.17 15.35
N LEU A 395 14.68 22.03 14.80
CA LEU A 395 14.42 23.36 15.38
C LEU A 395 13.68 23.31 16.73
N PHE A 396 13.12 22.16 17.09
CA PHE A 396 12.52 21.87 18.40
C PHE A 396 13.34 20.87 19.25
N ASP A 397 14.55 20.46 18.83
CA ASP A 397 15.39 19.49 19.57
C ASP A 397 14.68 18.14 19.90
N MET A 398 13.91 17.62 18.94
CA MET A 398 13.05 16.45 19.09
C MET A 398 13.65 15.20 18.46
N MET A 399 13.52 14.06 19.15
CA MET A 399 13.88 12.75 18.61
C MET A 399 12.71 12.14 17.81
N PRO A 400 12.98 11.17 16.92
CA PRO A 400 11.91 10.53 16.15
C PRO A 400 10.81 9.94 17.03
N GLY A 401 9.56 10.13 16.59
CA GLY A 401 8.35 9.73 17.33
C GLY A 401 7.88 10.72 18.40
N GLU A 402 8.58 11.83 18.63
CA GLU A 402 8.14 12.89 19.56
C GLU A 402 7.25 13.95 18.87
N LEU A 403 7.56 14.28 17.61
CA LEU A 403 6.70 15.09 16.74
C LEU A 403 6.03 14.24 15.66
N PHE A 404 4.84 14.67 15.23
CA PHE A 404 4.19 14.21 14.01
C PHE A 404 4.16 15.35 12.99
N VAL A 405 5.06 15.28 12.01
CA VAL A 405 5.33 16.40 11.10
C VAL A 405 4.58 16.20 9.79
N VAL A 406 3.74 17.18 9.42
CA VAL A 406 3.01 17.20 8.15
C VAL A 406 3.31 18.52 7.44
N ARG A 407 3.76 18.46 6.17
CA ARG A 407 4.36 19.60 5.47
C ARG A 407 3.88 19.77 4.04
N ASN A 408 3.48 20.98 3.67
CA ASN A 408 3.19 21.41 2.29
C ASN A 408 3.72 22.82 2.05
N ALA A 409 3.82 23.25 0.79
CA ALA A 409 4.22 24.61 0.47
C ALA A 409 3.19 25.61 1.00
N GLY A 410 3.60 26.50 1.91
CA GLY A 410 2.72 27.47 2.56
C GLY A 410 1.98 26.98 3.80
N ASN A 411 2.30 25.79 4.36
CA ASN A 411 1.73 25.27 5.62
C ASN A 411 0.18 25.29 5.70
N THR A 412 -0.50 25.11 4.57
CA THR A 412 -1.95 25.35 4.41
C THR A 412 -2.81 24.13 4.78
N ALA A 413 -4.03 24.40 5.22
CA ALA A 413 -5.16 23.47 5.12
C ALA A 413 -6.30 24.16 4.36
N THR A 414 -6.52 23.77 3.10
CA THR A 414 -7.51 24.38 2.18
C THR A 414 -8.58 23.39 1.69
N HIS A 415 -8.40 22.09 1.94
CA HIS A 415 -9.31 21.01 1.55
C HIS A 415 -9.32 19.94 2.66
N ALA A 416 -10.49 19.43 3.09
CA ALA A 416 -10.55 18.42 4.16
C ALA A 416 -10.26 16.98 3.68
N GLU A 417 -10.37 16.71 2.38
CA GLU A 417 -9.78 15.50 1.76
C GLU A 417 -8.24 15.61 1.63
N GLY A 418 -7.67 16.76 2.01
CA GLY A 418 -6.23 16.95 2.06
C GLY A 418 -5.61 16.11 3.16
N SER A 419 -4.56 15.36 2.80
CA SER A 419 -3.73 14.53 3.69
C SER A 419 -3.36 15.21 5.02
N MET A 420 -3.27 16.55 5.06
CA MET A 420 -3.13 17.35 6.30
C MET A 420 -4.20 17.02 7.35
N VAL A 421 -5.49 17.27 7.06
CA VAL A 421 -6.56 17.21 8.05
C VAL A 421 -6.74 15.78 8.54
N GLY A 422 -6.86 14.83 7.61
CA GLY A 422 -6.99 13.41 7.92
C GLY A 422 -5.75 12.79 8.57
N SER A 423 -4.58 13.44 8.56
CA SER A 423 -3.40 12.98 9.31
C SER A 423 -3.34 13.58 10.72
N LEU A 424 -3.83 14.82 10.91
CA LEU A 424 -4.03 15.39 12.24
C LEU A 424 -5.11 14.64 13.03
N GLU A 425 -6.22 14.29 12.38
CA GLU A 425 -7.28 13.46 12.96
C GLU A 425 -6.75 12.07 13.36
N PHE A 426 -5.93 11.44 12.51
CA PHE A 426 -5.25 10.19 12.86
C PHE A 426 -4.28 10.37 14.05
N CYS A 427 -3.50 11.44 14.05
CA CYS A 427 -2.51 11.69 15.09
C CYS A 427 -3.17 11.92 16.46
N CYS A 428 -4.13 12.84 16.54
CA CYS A 428 -4.84 13.15 17.77
C CYS A 428 -5.82 12.03 18.19
N GLY A 429 -6.54 11.42 17.23
CA GLY A 429 -7.58 10.42 17.49
C GLY A 429 -7.11 8.98 17.63
N LYS A 430 -5.93 8.61 17.09
CA LYS A 430 -5.37 7.25 17.16
C LYS A 430 -3.99 7.18 17.82
N LEU A 431 -3.11 8.16 17.64
CA LEU A 431 -1.81 8.22 18.33
C LEU A 431 -1.87 8.94 19.69
N GLY A 432 -3.03 9.53 20.04
CA GLY A 432 -3.27 10.17 21.34
C GLY A 432 -2.59 11.52 21.53
N THR A 433 -2.10 12.13 20.44
CA THR A 433 -1.39 13.42 20.39
C THR A 433 -2.24 14.57 20.94
N ARG A 434 -1.63 15.41 21.78
CA ARG A 434 -2.35 16.36 22.66
C ARG A 434 -2.23 17.82 22.27
N LEU A 435 -1.34 18.13 21.32
CA LEU A 435 -1.17 19.47 20.79
C LEU A 435 -1.07 19.41 19.26
N ILE A 436 -1.65 20.40 18.59
CA ILE A 436 -1.40 20.73 17.19
C ILE A 436 -0.74 22.12 17.15
N MET A 437 0.38 22.22 16.46
CA MET A 437 1.12 23.47 16.22
C MET A 437 1.08 23.80 14.72
N VAL A 438 0.47 24.93 14.34
CA VAL A 438 0.53 25.44 12.96
C VAL A 438 1.68 26.43 12.87
N LEU A 439 2.76 26.04 12.20
CA LEU A 439 4.02 26.76 12.16
C LEU A 439 4.28 27.36 10.76
N GLY A 440 3.98 28.66 10.65
CA GLY A 440 4.45 29.47 9.53
C GLY A 440 5.95 29.80 9.66
N HIS A 441 6.53 30.45 8.65
CA HIS A 441 7.88 30.98 8.77
C HIS A 441 8.09 32.26 7.95
N THR A 442 9.00 33.09 8.44
CA THR A 442 9.56 34.25 7.73
C THR A 442 10.11 33.87 6.35
N GLN A 443 10.01 34.78 5.39
CA GLN A 443 10.46 34.58 4.00
C GLN A 443 9.90 33.30 3.32
N CYS A 444 8.65 32.91 3.61
CA CYS A 444 8.00 31.75 3.01
C CYS A 444 7.77 31.93 1.51
N GLY A 445 8.46 31.13 0.69
CA GLY A 445 8.41 31.25 -0.78
C GLY A 445 7.01 31.10 -1.39
N ALA A 446 6.14 30.28 -0.78
CA ALA A 446 4.75 30.13 -1.21
C ALA A 446 3.93 31.41 -0.95
N ILE A 447 4.09 32.04 0.21
CA ILE A 447 3.42 33.31 0.56
C ILE A 447 3.96 34.46 -0.29
N VAL A 448 5.28 34.55 -0.48
CA VAL A 448 5.91 35.56 -1.35
C VAL A 448 5.45 35.40 -2.82
N GLY A 449 5.32 34.16 -3.30
CA GLY A 449 4.79 33.85 -4.63
C GLY A 449 3.30 34.22 -4.77
N ALA A 450 2.48 33.88 -3.77
CA ALA A 450 1.06 34.23 -3.74
C ALA A 450 0.85 35.75 -3.63
N THR A 451 1.73 36.45 -2.91
CA THR A 451 1.73 37.92 -2.82
C THR A 451 2.03 38.55 -4.18
N GLY A 452 3.02 38.02 -4.92
CA GLY A 452 3.26 38.42 -6.30
C GLY A 452 2.06 38.16 -7.23
N THR A 453 1.45 36.98 -7.11
CA THR A 453 0.27 36.58 -7.91
C THR A 453 -0.96 37.45 -7.61
N TYR A 454 -1.18 37.79 -6.34
CA TYR A 454 -2.25 38.70 -5.91
C TYR A 454 -2.03 40.11 -6.46
N LEU A 455 -0.87 40.73 -6.19
CA LEU A 455 -0.56 42.09 -6.64
C LEU A 455 -0.64 42.24 -8.16
N ALA A 456 -0.19 41.24 -8.91
CA ALA A 456 -0.26 41.23 -10.38
C ALA A 456 -1.71 41.17 -10.94
N ASN A 457 -2.69 40.76 -10.13
CA ASN A 457 -4.07 40.51 -10.53
C ASN A 457 -5.13 41.37 -9.81
N ILE A 458 -4.73 42.37 -9.02
CA ILE A 458 -5.67 43.35 -8.45
C ILE A 458 -6.47 44.02 -9.58
N GLY A 459 -7.80 44.01 -9.45
CA GLY A 459 -8.72 44.58 -10.44
C GLY A 459 -8.91 43.77 -11.73
N LYS A 460 -8.29 42.59 -11.86
CA LYS A 460 -8.43 41.70 -13.03
C LYS A 460 -9.39 40.54 -12.72
N PRO A 461 -10.06 39.95 -13.73
CA PRO A 461 -10.82 38.72 -13.55
C PRO A 461 -9.92 37.58 -13.07
N GLN A 462 -10.42 36.72 -12.17
CA GLN A 462 -9.71 35.49 -11.81
C GLN A 462 -9.55 34.60 -13.04
N MET A 463 -8.31 34.38 -13.46
CA MET A 463 -7.97 33.38 -14.47
C MET A 463 -8.00 31.99 -13.84
N LYS A 464 -8.48 30.98 -14.58
CA LYS A 464 -8.38 29.58 -14.14
C LYS A 464 -6.90 29.17 -14.06
N PRO A 465 -6.42 28.54 -12.98
CA PRO A 465 -5.08 27.98 -12.92
C PRO A 465 -4.81 26.99 -14.06
N GLY A 466 -3.67 27.13 -14.74
CA GLY A 466 -3.19 26.18 -15.75
C GLY A 466 -2.35 25.05 -15.16
N SER A 467 -1.89 25.19 -13.92
CA SER A 467 -1.02 24.25 -13.22
C SER A 467 -1.35 24.14 -11.72
N ALA A 468 -0.91 23.06 -11.09
CA ALA A 468 -1.07 22.85 -9.64
C ALA A 468 -0.32 23.89 -8.79
N LEU A 469 0.78 24.47 -9.31
CA LEU A 469 1.47 25.57 -8.64
C LEU A 469 0.63 26.85 -8.66
N GLU A 470 0.09 27.21 -9.82
CA GLU A 470 -0.84 28.36 -9.93
C GLU A 470 -2.09 28.14 -9.09
N GLY A 471 -2.57 26.90 -8.95
CA GLY A 471 -3.68 26.54 -8.05
C GLY A 471 -3.35 26.88 -6.60
N LEU A 472 -2.23 26.40 -6.08
CA LEU A 472 -1.76 26.71 -4.72
C LEU A 472 -1.60 28.23 -4.49
N LEU A 473 -1.03 28.95 -5.46
CA LEU A 473 -0.86 30.40 -5.36
C LEU A 473 -2.20 31.15 -5.47
N ALA A 474 -3.16 30.63 -6.24
CA ALA A 474 -4.52 31.16 -6.36
C ALA A 474 -5.31 30.97 -5.06
N ASP A 475 -5.29 29.77 -4.46
CA ASP A 475 -5.95 29.48 -3.18
C ASP A 475 -5.43 30.40 -2.06
N LEU A 476 -4.12 30.64 -2.03
CA LEU A 476 -3.49 31.58 -1.10
C LEU A 476 -3.86 33.06 -1.33
N THR A 477 -4.37 33.46 -2.51
CA THR A 477 -4.70 34.89 -2.76
C THR A 477 -5.80 35.43 -1.86
N GLY A 478 -6.72 34.59 -1.36
CA GLY A 478 -7.71 35.01 -0.37
C GLY A 478 -7.05 35.48 0.94
N THR A 479 -6.05 34.71 1.40
CA THR A 479 -5.21 35.02 2.56
C THR A 479 -4.38 36.29 2.35
N ILE A 480 -3.79 36.48 1.16
CA ILE A 480 -3.05 37.71 0.84
C ILE A 480 -3.99 38.92 0.81
N LYS A 481 -5.18 38.79 0.21
CA LYS A 481 -6.17 39.88 0.18
C LYS A 481 -6.52 40.30 1.61
N LYS A 482 -6.82 39.34 2.49
CA LYS A 482 -7.11 39.61 3.91
C LYS A 482 -5.95 40.31 4.62
N ALA A 483 -4.70 39.89 4.38
CA ALA A 483 -3.52 40.58 4.90
C ALA A 483 -3.38 42.02 4.36
N SER A 484 -3.75 42.26 3.09
CA SER A 484 -3.77 43.61 2.49
C SER A 484 -4.91 44.48 3.01
N ASP A 485 -6.06 43.88 3.32
CA ASP A 485 -7.19 44.56 3.95
C ASP A 485 -6.86 44.97 5.40
N GLU A 486 -6.12 44.11 6.12
CA GLU A 486 -5.67 44.35 7.51
C GLU A 486 -4.54 45.39 7.62
N LEU A 487 -3.61 45.45 6.66
CA LEU A 487 -2.54 46.47 6.63
C LEU A 487 -2.98 47.82 6.05
N GLY A 488 -3.97 47.82 5.15
CA GLY A 488 -4.42 49.01 4.44
C GLY A 488 -3.52 49.43 3.26
N PRO A 489 -3.87 50.54 2.58
CA PRO A 489 -3.16 51.00 1.39
C PRO A 489 -1.79 51.60 1.72
N GLY A 490 -0.76 51.18 0.97
CA GLY A 490 0.60 51.73 1.05
C GLY A 490 1.67 50.78 1.59
N ALA A 491 1.29 49.63 2.15
CA ALA A 491 2.24 48.58 2.54
C ALA A 491 3.08 48.08 1.34
N SER A 492 4.37 47.86 1.57
CA SER A 492 5.25 47.22 0.58
C SER A 492 4.86 45.75 0.35
N LYS A 493 5.35 45.18 -0.75
CA LYS A 493 5.18 43.75 -1.05
C LYS A 493 5.79 42.88 0.07
N GLU A 494 6.89 43.34 0.65
CA GLU A 494 7.67 42.66 1.68
C GLU A 494 6.94 42.68 3.03
N GLU A 495 6.37 43.82 3.43
CA GLU A 495 5.50 43.93 4.61
C GLU A 495 4.22 43.11 4.45
N LEU A 496 3.58 43.17 3.27
CA LEU A 496 2.39 42.38 2.95
C LEU A 496 2.68 40.87 3.01
N ALA A 497 3.79 40.42 2.43
CA ALA A 497 4.19 39.02 2.49
C ALA A 497 4.55 38.58 3.92
N ALA A 498 5.16 39.44 4.73
CA ALA A 498 5.48 39.16 6.13
C ALA A 498 4.20 39.02 6.99
N HIS A 499 3.26 39.96 6.90
CA HIS A 499 1.99 39.89 7.62
C HIS A 499 1.13 38.72 7.15
N ALA A 500 1.13 38.43 5.84
CA ALA A 500 0.40 37.30 5.27
C ALA A 500 0.84 35.93 5.83
N VAL A 501 2.09 35.77 6.31
CA VAL A 501 2.48 34.54 7.05
C VAL A 501 1.66 34.37 8.33
N LYS A 502 1.46 35.46 9.09
CA LYS A 502 0.70 35.46 10.35
C LYS A 502 -0.80 35.21 10.10
N VAL A 503 -1.36 35.87 9.08
CA VAL A 503 -2.75 35.64 8.65
C VAL A 503 -2.94 34.19 8.19
N ASN A 504 -2.01 33.64 7.41
CA ASN A 504 -2.07 32.27 6.90
C ASN A 504 -2.05 31.19 8.00
N VAL A 505 -1.27 31.40 9.08
CA VAL A 505 -1.28 30.52 10.24
C VAL A 505 -2.67 30.51 10.89
N PHE A 506 -3.26 31.68 11.14
CA PHE A 506 -4.59 31.76 11.73
C PHE A 506 -5.70 31.23 10.81
N GLU A 507 -5.67 31.49 9.50
CA GLU A 507 -6.69 30.92 8.59
C GLU A 507 -6.56 29.40 8.46
N THR A 508 -5.35 28.85 8.51
CA THR A 508 -5.15 27.39 8.59
C THR A 508 -5.73 26.81 9.89
N MET A 509 -5.53 27.48 11.03
CA MET A 509 -6.16 27.08 12.30
C MET A 509 -7.69 27.21 12.24
N ASN A 510 -8.22 28.26 11.62
CA ASN A 510 -9.65 28.46 11.41
C ASN A 510 -10.25 27.34 10.55
N PHE A 511 -9.58 26.95 9.47
CA PHE A 511 -10.02 25.86 8.59
C PHE A 511 -10.13 24.53 9.34
N LEU A 512 -9.12 24.18 10.15
CA LEU A 512 -9.15 22.97 10.98
C LEU A 512 -10.36 22.99 11.94
N LEU A 513 -10.59 24.11 12.62
CA LEU A 513 -11.72 24.29 13.53
C LEU A 513 -13.07 24.31 12.79
N GLN A 514 -13.16 24.83 11.57
CA GLN A 514 -14.42 24.95 10.83
C GLN A 514 -14.82 23.64 10.12
N TYR A 515 -13.86 22.83 9.68
CA TYR A 515 -14.13 21.69 8.80
C TYR A 515 -13.82 20.30 9.39
N SER A 516 -12.92 20.16 10.37
CA SER A 516 -12.70 18.87 11.06
C SER A 516 -13.61 18.74 12.29
N GLU A 517 -14.62 17.87 12.22
CA GLU A 517 -15.42 17.56 13.40
C GLU A 517 -14.68 16.75 14.47
N PRO A 518 -13.89 15.70 14.14
CA PRO A 518 -13.14 14.97 15.15
C PRO A 518 -12.16 15.86 15.92
N LEU A 519 -11.49 16.81 15.27
CA LEU A 519 -10.60 17.76 15.95
C LEU A 519 -11.39 18.77 16.80
N ARG A 520 -12.51 19.33 16.32
CA ARG A 520 -13.42 20.14 17.16
C ARG A 520 -13.84 19.40 18.41
N GLN A 521 -14.33 18.16 18.29
CA GLN A 521 -14.82 17.37 19.43
C GLN A 521 -13.70 17.11 20.45
N LEU A 522 -12.47 16.86 20.00
CA LEU A 522 -11.31 16.70 20.90
C LEU A 522 -10.90 18.02 21.58
N MET A 523 -10.99 19.16 20.88
CA MET A 523 -10.64 20.48 21.42
C MET A 523 -11.70 21.01 22.40
N SER A 524 -12.99 20.92 22.05
CA SER A 524 -14.11 21.25 22.95
C SER A 524 -14.15 20.36 24.20
N ALA A 525 -13.60 19.15 24.13
CA ALA A 525 -13.43 18.25 25.27
C ALA A 525 -12.14 18.49 26.08
N GLY A 526 -11.33 19.51 25.75
CA GLY A 526 -10.05 19.79 26.39
C GLY A 526 -8.99 18.68 26.22
N LYS A 527 -9.19 17.76 25.26
CA LYS A 527 -8.30 16.61 25.04
C LYS A 527 -7.13 16.93 24.12
N VAL A 528 -7.24 17.98 23.32
CA VAL A 528 -6.25 18.47 22.35
C VAL A 528 -6.29 20.00 22.33
N ASP A 529 -5.14 20.65 22.18
CA ASP A 529 -5.07 22.10 21.91
C ASP A 529 -4.55 22.41 20.49
N LEU A 530 -4.85 23.60 19.97
CA LEU A 530 -4.46 24.11 18.65
C LEU A 530 -3.81 25.49 18.78
N GLN A 531 -2.50 25.53 18.62
CA GLN A 531 -1.64 26.69 18.79
C GLN A 531 -0.99 27.09 17.46
N GLY A 532 -0.71 28.38 17.27
CA GLY A 532 0.00 28.92 16.11
C GLY A 532 1.41 29.38 16.45
N GLY A 533 2.29 29.45 15.43
CA GLY A 533 3.63 30.01 15.57
C GLY A 533 4.25 30.48 14.25
N ILE A 534 5.31 31.29 14.34
CA ILE A 534 6.13 31.74 13.20
C ILE A 534 7.60 31.46 13.50
N TYR A 535 8.26 30.68 12.63
CA TYR A 535 9.70 30.44 12.69
C TYR A 535 10.50 31.54 11.97
N HIS A 536 11.49 32.10 12.66
CA HIS A 536 12.41 33.11 12.14
C HIS A 536 13.65 32.43 11.55
N LEU A 537 13.76 32.37 10.21
CA LEU A 537 14.85 31.69 9.51
C LEU A 537 16.23 32.23 9.89
N GLU A 538 16.30 33.52 10.22
CA GLU A 538 17.54 34.25 10.51
C GLU A 538 18.05 34.03 11.95
N THR A 539 17.19 33.60 12.88
CA THR A 539 17.53 33.50 14.32
C THR A 539 17.25 32.12 14.93
N GLY A 540 16.59 31.22 14.18
CA GLY A 540 16.16 29.91 14.68
C GLY A 540 14.99 29.96 15.68
N ARG A 541 14.51 31.15 16.07
CA ARG A 541 13.49 31.32 17.11
C ARG A 541 12.07 31.16 16.55
N VAL A 542 11.17 30.62 17.36
CA VAL A 542 9.71 30.64 17.11
C VAL A 542 9.04 31.77 17.90
N GLU A 543 8.30 32.65 17.22
CA GLU A 543 7.24 33.48 17.82
C GLU A 543 6.01 32.59 18.02
N PHE A 544 5.62 32.29 19.26
CA PHE A 544 4.41 31.53 19.55
C PHE A 544 3.21 32.49 19.57
N LEU A 545 2.24 32.26 18.67
CA LEU A 545 1.10 33.17 18.43
C LEU A 545 -0.09 32.96 19.37
N GLY A 546 -0.15 31.81 20.05
CA GLY A 546 -1.33 31.41 20.82
C GLY A 546 -2.41 30.72 19.97
N ARG A 547 -3.62 30.61 20.52
CA ARG A 547 -4.82 30.15 19.81
C ARG A 547 -5.31 31.21 18.82
N SER A 548 -6.04 30.79 17.78
CA SER A 548 -6.67 31.73 16.84
C SER A 548 -7.63 32.70 17.57
N PRO A 549 -7.71 33.99 17.17
CA PRO A 549 -8.73 34.92 17.67
C PRO A 549 -10.17 34.40 17.53
N LYS A 550 -10.44 33.54 16.53
CA LYS A 550 -11.75 32.92 16.29
C LYS A 550 -11.96 31.57 16.99
N HIS A 551 -11.03 31.11 17.83
CA HIS A 551 -11.01 29.72 18.31
C HIS A 551 -12.32 29.31 19.01
N GLN A 552 -12.85 30.15 19.91
CA GLN A 552 -14.11 29.86 20.63
C GLN A 552 -15.36 29.99 19.74
N GLU A 553 -15.38 30.95 18.82
CA GLU A 553 -16.46 31.14 17.82
C GLU A 553 -16.64 29.87 16.97
N LEU A 554 -15.52 29.32 16.49
CA LEU A 554 -15.53 28.16 15.59
C LEU A 554 -15.79 26.84 16.33
N LEU A 555 -15.32 26.65 17.57
CA LEU A 555 -15.69 25.49 18.40
C LEU A 555 -17.18 25.42 18.71
N ALA A 556 -17.88 26.57 18.80
CA ALA A 556 -19.33 26.64 19.00
C ALA A 556 -20.15 26.48 17.71
N SER A 557 -19.50 26.46 16.53
CA SER A 557 -20.17 26.39 15.23
C SER A 557 -20.60 24.97 14.83
N LYS A 558 -21.65 24.85 14.02
CA LYS A 558 -22.03 23.56 13.41
C LYS A 558 -21.11 23.25 12.23
N GLY A 559 -20.65 21.99 12.17
CA GLY A 559 -19.78 21.51 11.10
C GLY A 559 -20.40 21.62 9.70
N SER A 560 -19.55 21.76 8.69
CA SER A 560 -19.92 21.80 7.29
C SER A 560 -18.92 21.03 6.43
N LEU A 561 -19.36 20.51 5.28
CA LEU A 561 -18.48 19.88 4.29
C LEU A 561 -17.82 20.97 3.42
N PRO A 562 -16.48 21.01 3.26
CA PRO A 562 -15.81 21.99 2.40
C PRO A 562 -16.35 22.04 0.96
N PRO A 563 -16.23 23.19 0.28
CA PRO A 563 -16.73 23.37 -1.08
C PRO A 563 -16.19 22.37 -2.11
N SER A 564 -14.98 21.84 -1.93
CA SER A 564 -14.36 20.87 -2.85
C SER A 564 -15.12 19.54 -2.94
N MET A 565 -15.74 19.08 -1.85
CA MET A 565 -16.48 17.81 -1.81
C MET A 565 -17.91 17.91 -2.41
N GLN A 566 -18.37 19.10 -2.80
CA GLN A 566 -19.77 19.31 -3.19
C GLN A 566 -20.02 19.25 -4.71
N LYS A 567 -18.98 19.07 -5.55
CA LYS A 567 -19.13 18.92 -7.01
C LYS A 567 -18.12 17.95 -7.66
N GLU A 568 -18.69 17.02 -8.43
CA GLU A 568 -18.08 16.26 -9.55
C GLU A 568 -17.06 15.12 -9.25
N MET A 569 -17.59 13.89 -9.23
CA MET A 569 -16.97 12.64 -9.72
C MET A 569 -15.73 12.03 -9.02
N THR A 570 -15.98 11.33 -7.92
CA THR A 570 -15.27 10.08 -7.57
C THR A 570 -16.23 9.05 -6.98
N ARG A 571 -16.12 7.78 -7.42
CA ARG A 571 -16.75 6.64 -6.72
C ARG A 571 -15.91 6.37 -5.47
N ALA A 572 -16.52 6.41 -4.29
CA ALA A 572 -15.84 5.99 -3.06
C ALA A 572 -15.49 4.50 -3.12
N VAL A 573 -14.35 4.12 -2.53
CA VAL A 573 -13.97 2.72 -2.34
C VAL A 573 -14.87 2.08 -1.30
N ARG A 574 -15.32 0.83 -1.54
CA ARG A 574 -16.23 0.13 -0.64
C ARG A 574 -15.51 -0.43 0.58
N THR A 575 -16.00 -0.07 1.76
CA THR A 575 -15.43 -0.41 3.07
C THR A 575 -16.44 -1.21 3.92
N THR A 576 -16.03 -1.67 5.10
CA THR A 576 -16.93 -2.45 5.99
C THR A 576 -18.15 -1.66 6.51
N ASP A 577 -18.18 -0.34 6.34
CA ASP A 577 -19.32 0.51 6.68
C ASP A 577 -20.42 0.43 5.58
N ASP A 578 -20.06 -0.01 4.37
CA ASP A 578 -21.00 -0.26 3.28
C ASP A 578 -21.79 -1.56 3.52
N LYS A 579 -23.12 -1.50 3.31
CA LYS A 579 -23.95 -2.70 3.27
C LYS A 579 -23.48 -3.64 2.14
N PRO A 580 -23.59 -4.98 2.30
CA PRO A 580 -23.42 -5.93 1.20
C PRO A 580 -24.20 -5.52 -0.04
N MET A 581 -23.61 -5.72 -1.22
CA MET A 581 -24.22 -5.32 -2.49
C MET A 581 -25.10 -6.47 -3.03
N GLU A 582 -26.27 -6.13 -3.57
CA GLU A 582 -27.14 -7.11 -4.25
C GLU A 582 -26.43 -7.68 -5.50
N PRO A 583 -26.58 -8.98 -5.81
CA PRO A 583 -25.84 -9.60 -6.92
C PRO A 583 -26.06 -8.95 -8.28
N GLU A 584 -27.28 -8.50 -8.55
CA GLU A 584 -27.67 -7.84 -9.79
C GLU A 584 -26.97 -6.48 -9.95
N ALA A 585 -26.76 -5.76 -8.85
CA ALA A 585 -26.03 -4.50 -8.84
C ALA A 585 -24.52 -4.74 -9.05
N ALA A 586 -23.95 -5.78 -8.42
CA ALA A 586 -22.56 -6.17 -8.65
C ALA A 586 -22.32 -6.59 -10.11
N LEU A 587 -23.19 -7.44 -10.68
CA LEU A 587 -23.16 -7.85 -12.08
C LEU A 587 -23.29 -6.66 -13.04
N LYS A 588 -24.15 -5.69 -12.74
CA LYS A 588 -24.32 -4.45 -13.52
C LYS A 588 -23.03 -3.63 -13.54
N LEU A 589 -22.38 -3.42 -12.39
CA LEU A 589 -21.10 -2.71 -12.31
C LEU A 589 -19.98 -3.42 -13.07
N MET A 590 -19.91 -4.76 -13.00
CA MET A 590 -18.93 -5.55 -13.76
C MET A 590 -19.15 -5.43 -15.28
N LYS A 591 -20.41 -5.42 -15.75
CA LYS A 591 -20.76 -5.21 -17.16
C LYS A 591 -20.41 -3.81 -17.65
N GLU A 592 -20.79 -2.78 -16.89
CA GLU A 592 -20.48 -1.38 -17.21
C GLU A 592 -18.97 -1.11 -17.22
N GLY A 593 -18.23 -1.74 -16.30
CA GLY A 593 -16.78 -1.63 -16.22
C GLY A 593 -16.04 -2.32 -17.36
N ASN A 594 -16.45 -3.55 -17.73
CA ASN A 594 -15.89 -4.18 -18.92
C ASN A 594 -16.21 -3.41 -20.21
N ASP A 595 -17.38 -2.77 -20.32
CA ASP A 595 -17.67 -1.95 -21.49
C ASP A 595 -16.83 -0.64 -21.55
N ARG A 596 -16.56 0.00 -20.40
CA ARG A 596 -15.60 1.11 -20.30
C ARG A 596 -14.18 0.68 -20.71
N TYR A 597 -13.75 -0.50 -20.29
CA TYR A 597 -12.47 -1.11 -20.71
C TYR A 597 -12.43 -1.34 -22.23
N CYS A 598 -13.45 -1.99 -22.80
CA CYS A 598 -13.52 -2.28 -24.25
C CYS A 598 -13.45 -1.02 -25.12
N HIS A 599 -14.12 0.06 -24.69
CA HIS A 599 -14.16 1.33 -25.40
C HIS A 599 -12.96 2.25 -25.13
N GLY A 600 -11.94 1.79 -24.38
CA GLY A 600 -10.73 2.57 -24.08
C GLY A 600 -11.01 3.80 -23.20
N LYS A 601 -12.04 3.73 -22.34
CA LYS A 601 -12.44 4.79 -21.41
C LYS A 601 -12.42 4.32 -19.94
N PRO A 602 -11.36 3.65 -19.45
CA PRO A 602 -11.29 3.24 -18.05
C PRO A 602 -11.24 4.45 -17.11
N MET A 603 -11.83 4.28 -15.93
CA MET A 603 -11.67 5.16 -14.77
C MET A 603 -10.37 4.86 -13.99
N ALA A 604 -9.74 3.70 -14.26
CA ALA A 604 -8.48 3.27 -13.67
C ALA A 604 -7.37 4.34 -13.75
N GLY A 605 -6.93 4.80 -12.58
CA GLY A 605 -5.99 5.92 -12.42
C GLY A 605 -6.37 6.85 -11.26
N LYS A 606 -7.64 6.86 -10.86
CA LYS A 606 -8.12 7.56 -9.65
C LYS A 606 -8.05 6.65 -8.39
N PHE A 607 -6.85 6.25 -7.96
CA PHE A 607 -6.65 5.54 -6.68
C PHE A 607 -5.53 6.19 -5.85
N ASP A 608 -5.94 7.09 -4.96
CA ASP A 608 -5.07 7.93 -4.14
C ASP A 608 -4.73 7.30 -2.76
N SER A 609 -4.09 8.11 -1.91
CA SER A 609 -3.70 7.73 -0.55
C SER A 609 -4.86 7.66 0.43
N GLU A 610 -5.91 8.46 0.27
CA GLU A 610 -7.06 8.43 1.18
C GLU A 610 -7.96 7.22 0.88
N MET A 611 -8.08 6.81 -0.39
CA MET A 611 -8.69 5.52 -0.75
C MET A 611 -7.92 4.32 -0.18
N ARG A 612 -6.58 4.32 -0.26
CA ARG A 612 -5.72 3.31 0.40
C ARG A 612 -5.94 3.28 1.92
N LYS A 613 -5.94 4.47 2.53
CA LYS A 613 -6.11 4.66 3.97
C LYS A 613 -7.48 4.17 4.43
N ALA A 614 -8.58 4.53 3.78
CA ALA A 614 -9.93 4.06 4.09
C ALA A 614 -10.01 2.52 4.11
N LEU A 615 -9.50 1.86 3.06
CA LEU A 615 -9.42 0.40 2.96
C LEU A 615 -8.51 -0.24 4.04
N SER A 616 -7.48 0.48 4.47
CA SER A 616 -6.55 0.05 5.53
C SER A 616 -7.08 0.29 6.95
N THR A 617 -7.89 1.33 7.19
CA THR A 617 -8.33 1.75 8.53
C THR A 617 -9.76 1.37 8.87
N ILE A 618 -10.65 1.31 7.88
CA ILE A 618 -12.06 0.91 8.04
C ILE A 618 -12.15 -0.58 7.72
N GLY A 619 -11.93 -0.94 6.45
CA GLY A 619 -11.90 -2.33 5.99
C GLY A 619 -12.21 -2.43 4.50
N GLN A 620 -12.43 -3.65 4.02
CA GLN A 620 -12.85 -3.93 2.63
C GLN A 620 -14.29 -4.43 2.59
N ALA A 621 -15.07 -3.96 1.62
CA ALA A 621 -16.30 -4.63 1.21
C ALA A 621 -16.27 -4.84 -0.31
N PRO A 622 -15.66 -5.93 -0.81
CA PRO A 622 -15.79 -6.31 -2.21
C PRO A 622 -17.26 -6.51 -2.59
N HIS A 623 -17.61 -6.15 -3.83
CA HIS A 623 -18.92 -6.48 -4.40
C HIS A 623 -18.90 -7.81 -5.15
N THR A 624 -17.72 -8.33 -5.50
CA THR A 624 -17.60 -9.58 -6.26
C THR A 624 -16.36 -10.36 -5.83
N ALA A 625 -16.53 -11.67 -5.68
CA ALA A 625 -15.42 -12.61 -5.61
C ALA A 625 -15.19 -13.22 -6.99
N VAL A 626 -13.96 -13.22 -7.51
CA VAL A 626 -13.64 -13.74 -8.86
C VAL A 626 -12.62 -14.87 -8.76
N VAL A 627 -13.00 -16.05 -9.24
CA VAL A 627 -12.09 -17.18 -9.52
C VAL A 627 -11.66 -17.08 -10.97
N GLY A 628 -10.42 -16.67 -11.22
CA GLY A 628 -9.91 -16.37 -12.57
C GLY A 628 -8.58 -17.07 -12.90
N CYS A 629 -8.14 -16.94 -14.14
CA CYS A 629 -6.86 -17.50 -14.59
C CYS A 629 -5.67 -16.63 -14.16
N ALA A 630 -4.55 -17.24 -13.76
CA ALA A 630 -3.30 -16.54 -13.45
C ALA A 630 -2.55 -15.97 -14.69
N ASP A 631 -3.07 -16.23 -15.90
CA ASP A 631 -2.55 -15.72 -17.17
C ASP A 631 -2.37 -14.18 -17.14
N SER A 632 -1.16 -13.73 -17.47
CA SER A 632 -0.76 -12.31 -17.35
C SER A 632 -1.49 -11.37 -18.33
N ARG A 633 -2.25 -11.92 -19.29
CA ARG A 633 -3.08 -11.17 -20.23
C ARG A 633 -4.48 -10.85 -19.66
N VAL A 634 -4.79 -11.30 -18.45
CA VAL A 634 -6.12 -11.16 -17.82
C VAL A 634 -6.04 -10.44 -16.45
N PRO A 635 -5.56 -9.19 -16.38
CA PRO A 635 -5.56 -8.39 -15.15
C PRO A 635 -6.99 -7.97 -14.78
N LEU A 636 -7.63 -8.71 -13.86
CA LEU A 636 -9.07 -8.63 -13.60
C LEU A 636 -9.56 -7.24 -13.23
N GLU A 637 -8.85 -6.54 -12.34
CA GLU A 637 -9.20 -5.19 -11.90
C GLU A 637 -9.20 -4.16 -13.06
N LEU A 638 -8.37 -4.37 -14.09
CA LEU A 638 -8.37 -3.55 -15.31
C LEU A 638 -9.46 -3.99 -16.28
N VAL A 639 -9.64 -5.29 -16.50
CA VAL A 639 -10.65 -5.88 -17.40
C VAL A 639 -12.09 -5.49 -17.02
N PHE A 640 -12.34 -5.24 -15.74
CA PHE A 640 -13.62 -4.77 -15.21
C PHE A 640 -13.63 -3.30 -14.79
N ASP A 641 -12.55 -2.53 -15.01
CA ASP A 641 -12.43 -1.10 -14.66
C ASP A 641 -13.04 -0.74 -13.28
N VAL A 642 -12.50 -1.39 -12.25
CA VAL A 642 -12.95 -1.33 -10.85
C VAL A 642 -11.85 -0.77 -9.95
N LEU A 643 -12.23 -0.26 -8.77
CA LEU A 643 -11.25 0.25 -7.82
C LEU A 643 -10.72 -0.87 -6.92
N PRO A 644 -9.51 -0.71 -6.36
CA PRO A 644 -9.07 -1.53 -5.25
C PRO A 644 -10.10 -1.45 -4.12
N GLY A 645 -10.37 -2.57 -3.46
CA GLY A 645 -11.51 -2.75 -2.57
C GLY A 645 -12.67 -3.51 -3.21
N ASP A 646 -12.94 -3.36 -4.51
CA ASP A 646 -14.15 -3.88 -5.17
C ASP A 646 -14.14 -5.40 -5.44
N LEU A 647 -12.99 -6.00 -5.79
CA LEU A 647 -12.88 -7.41 -6.16
C LEU A 647 -12.01 -8.23 -5.21
N PHE A 648 -12.57 -9.31 -4.65
CA PHE A 648 -11.79 -10.34 -3.97
C PHE A 648 -11.36 -11.40 -5.00
N VAL A 649 -10.06 -11.56 -5.21
CA VAL A 649 -9.53 -12.22 -6.41
C VAL A 649 -8.76 -13.49 -6.08
N MET A 650 -9.22 -14.63 -6.59
CA MET A 650 -8.53 -15.92 -6.48
C MET A 650 -8.05 -16.34 -7.87
N ARG A 651 -6.75 -16.60 -8.04
CA ARG A 651 -6.15 -16.88 -9.35
C ARG A 651 -5.14 -18.01 -9.32
N ASN A 652 -5.30 -18.94 -10.26
CA ASN A 652 -4.36 -20.00 -10.60
C ASN A 652 -4.47 -20.31 -12.11
N ALA A 653 -3.54 -21.06 -12.69
CA ALA A 653 -3.54 -21.42 -14.10
C ALA A 653 -4.77 -22.31 -14.42
N GLY A 654 -5.58 -21.89 -15.38
CA GLY A 654 -6.82 -22.58 -15.74
C GLY A 654 -7.98 -22.37 -14.74
N ASN A 655 -7.95 -21.33 -13.89
CA ASN A 655 -9.06 -20.92 -13.02
C ASN A 655 -9.68 -22.07 -12.18
N THR A 656 -8.85 -23.02 -11.76
CA THR A 656 -9.24 -24.33 -11.22
C THR A 656 -9.60 -24.33 -9.73
N VAL A 657 -10.38 -25.33 -9.33
CA VAL A 657 -10.56 -25.76 -7.95
C VAL A 657 -10.25 -27.27 -7.90
N THR A 658 -9.13 -27.66 -7.27
CA THR A 658 -8.64 -29.05 -7.31
C THR A 658 -8.94 -29.87 -6.06
N HIS A 659 -9.23 -29.23 -4.92
CA HIS A 659 -9.50 -29.93 -3.65
C HIS A 659 -10.60 -29.20 -2.86
N ALA A 660 -11.51 -29.95 -2.24
CA ALA A 660 -12.63 -29.38 -1.48
C ALA A 660 -12.18 -28.58 -0.24
N ARG A 661 -11.07 -28.98 0.39
CA ARG A 661 -10.39 -28.23 1.47
C ARG A 661 -9.21 -27.39 0.97
N GLY A 662 -9.11 -27.16 -0.34
CA GLY A 662 -8.05 -26.37 -0.95
C GLY A 662 -8.20 -24.87 -0.66
N SER A 663 -7.09 -24.14 -0.72
CA SER A 663 -7.04 -22.72 -0.37
C SER A 663 -8.00 -21.83 -1.18
N ILE A 664 -8.41 -22.22 -2.39
CA ILE A 664 -9.44 -21.50 -3.17
C ILE A 664 -10.83 -21.60 -2.54
N ILE A 665 -11.26 -22.78 -2.06
CA ILE A 665 -12.56 -22.93 -1.37
C ILE A 665 -12.53 -22.19 -0.03
N GLY A 666 -11.47 -22.34 0.76
CA GLY A 666 -11.30 -21.57 2.01
C GLY A 666 -11.28 -20.05 1.79
N SER A 667 -10.79 -19.59 0.63
CA SER A 667 -10.85 -18.18 0.22
C SER A 667 -12.28 -17.73 -0.13
N LEU A 668 -13.05 -18.58 -0.82
CA LEU A 668 -14.46 -18.32 -1.13
C LEU A 668 -15.30 -18.27 0.15
N GLU A 669 -15.15 -19.26 1.04
CA GLU A 669 -15.83 -19.29 2.35
C GLU A 669 -15.48 -18.06 3.20
N PHE A 670 -14.21 -17.63 3.25
CA PHE A 670 -13.82 -16.37 3.88
C PHE A 670 -14.55 -15.16 3.25
N CYS A 671 -14.63 -15.10 1.93
CA CYS A 671 -15.22 -13.96 1.23
C CYS A 671 -16.75 -13.86 1.39
N VAL A 672 -17.47 -14.98 1.30
CA VAL A 672 -18.95 -14.98 1.45
C VAL A 672 -19.38 -14.88 2.91
N THR A 673 -18.60 -15.41 3.86
CA THR A 673 -18.98 -15.42 5.29
C THR A 673 -18.40 -14.23 6.05
N ALA A 674 -17.09 -13.95 5.96
CA ALA A 674 -16.46 -12.86 6.71
C ALA A 674 -16.57 -11.49 6.00
N LEU A 675 -16.37 -11.45 4.67
CA LEU A 675 -16.53 -10.22 3.87
C LEU A 675 -17.94 -10.03 3.30
N ARG A 676 -18.87 -10.96 3.60
CA ARG A 676 -20.31 -10.89 3.25
C ARG A 676 -20.57 -10.61 1.75
N THR A 677 -19.69 -11.08 0.88
CA THR A 677 -19.77 -10.85 -0.57
C THR A 677 -20.83 -11.75 -1.19
N ARG A 678 -21.80 -11.15 -1.91
CA ARG A 678 -23.00 -11.85 -2.43
C ARG A 678 -22.93 -12.26 -3.89
N PHE A 679 -21.96 -11.78 -4.67
CA PHE A 679 -21.77 -12.17 -6.07
C PHE A 679 -20.42 -12.87 -6.27
N VAL A 680 -20.45 -14.03 -6.93
CA VAL A 680 -19.26 -14.85 -7.18
C VAL A 680 -19.21 -15.21 -8.66
N MET A 681 -18.05 -14.98 -9.28
CA MET A 681 -17.83 -15.20 -10.71
C MET A 681 -16.68 -16.19 -10.93
N VAL A 682 -16.90 -17.18 -11.80
CA VAL A 682 -15.81 -17.97 -12.40
C VAL A 682 -15.54 -17.42 -13.79
N LEU A 683 -14.32 -16.91 -14.03
CA LEU A 683 -13.93 -16.30 -15.29
C LEU A 683 -12.86 -17.13 -16.00
N GLY A 684 -13.28 -17.82 -17.07
CA GLY A 684 -12.38 -18.40 -18.07
C GLY A 684 -11.92 -17.33 -19.07
N HIS A 685 -11.03 -17.70 -20.00
CA HIS A 685 -10.66 -16.80 -21.10
C HIS A 685 -10.25 -17.56 -22.37
N THR A 686 -10.44 -16.93 -23.52
CA THR A 686 -10.03 -17.50 -24.81
C THR A 686 -8.51 -17.69 -24.87
N ASN A 687 -8.03 -18.66 -25.66
CA ASN A 687 -6.60 -18.97 -25.78
C ASN A 687 -5.86 -19.25 -24.44
N CYS A 688 -6.52 -19.87 -23.46
CA CYS A 688 -5.92 -20.24 -22.17
C CYS A 688 -4.81 -21.29 -22.29
N GLY A 689 -3.61 -20.96 -21.80
CA GLY A 689 -2.43 -21.82 -21.89
C GLY A 689 -2.54 -23.11 -21.07
N ALA A 690 -3.22 -23.08 -19.92
CA ALA A 690 -3.45 -24.27 -19.10
C ALA A 690 -4.43 -25.25 -19.78
N ILE A 691 -5.52 -24.73 -20.37
CA ILE A 691 -6.49 -25.54 -21.12
C ILE A 691 -5.84 -26.16 -22.36
N LYS A 692 -5.06 -25.40 -23.14
CA LYS A 692 -4.29 -25.96 -24.26
C LYS A 692 -3.32 -27.07 -23.81
N GLY A 693 -2.62 -26.87 -22.69
CA GLY A 693 -1.75 -27.90 -22.09
C GLY A 693 -2.52 -29.15 -21.66
N ALA A 694 -3.73 -29.00 -21.11
CA ALA A 694 -4.59 -30.11 -20.72
C ALA A 694 -5.18 -30.86 -21.92
N THR A 695 -5.58 -30.16 -22.98
CA THR A 695 -6.02 -30.77 -24.26
C THR A 695 -4.88 -31.57 -24.90
N ALA A 696 -3.66 -31.03 -24.94
CA ALA A 696 -2.49 -31.77 -25.42
C ALA A 696 -2.23 -33.04 -24.58
N THR A 697 -2.34 -32.96 -23.24
CA THR A 697 -2.24 -34.13 -22.34
C THR A 697 -3.34 -35.17 -22.60
N TYR A 698 -4.58 -34.74 -22.82
CA TYR A 698 -5.71 -35.61 -23.19
C TYR A 698 -5.49 -36.31 -24.53
N LEU A 699 -5.06 -35.57 -25.57
CA LEU A 699 -4.81 -36.13 -26.91
C LEU A 699 -3.62 -37.09 -26.93
N LYS A 700 -2.65 -36.92 -26.02
CA LYS A 700 -1.54 -37.85 -25.78
C LYS A 700 -1.99 -39.13 -25.09
N SER A 701 -2.78 -39.04 -24.01
CA SER A 701 -3.27 -40.25 -23.32
C SER A 701 -4.20 -41.09 -24.21
N LYS A 702 -4.97 -40.45 -25.11
CA LYS A 702 -5.73 -41.13 -26.18
C LYS A 702 -4.88 -41.87 -27.21
N LYS A 703 -3.59 -41.53 -27.36
CA LYS A 703 -2.62 -42.23 -28.22
C LYS A 703 -1.84 -43.32 -27.47
N GLY A 704 -2.11 -43.54 -26.19
CA GLY A 704 -1.35 -44.46 -25.34
C GLY A 704 0.00 -43.91 -24.86
N GLU A 705 0.28 -42.62 -25.06
CA GLU A 705 1.45 -41.97 -24.47
C GLU A 705 1.24 -41.85 -22.95
N ALA A 706 2.03 -42.59 -22.17
CA ALA A 706 2.00 -42.49 -20.71
C ALA A 706 2.55 -41.13 -20.23
N PRO A 707 2.03 -40.56 -19.14
CA PRO A 707 2.64 -39.39 -18.51
C PRO A 707 4.06 -39.71 -18.01
N ALA A 708 4.91 -38.68 -17.94
CA ALA A 708 6.29 -38.82 -17.47
C ALA A 708 6.33 -39.30 -16.01
N LYS A 709 7.29 -40.19 -15.69
CA LYS A 709 7.40 -40.81 -14.35
C LYS A 709 7.74 -39.83 -13.22
N ASP A 710 8.38 -38.72 -13.53
CA ASP A 710 8.65 -37.61 -12.60
C ASP A 710 7.56 -36.53 -12.76
N SER A 711 6.31 -36.85 -12.42
CA SER A 711 5.18 -35.91 -12.54
C SER A 711 5.20 -34.86 -11.42
N GLY A 712 5.40 -33.59 -11.77
CA GLY A 712 5.32 -32.47 -10.83
C GLY A 712 3.89 -32.00 -10.54
N ALA A 713 3.77 -30.91 -9.78
CA ALA A 713 2.47 -30.28 -9.53
C ALA A 713 1.87 -29.70 -10.83
N LEU A 714 2.71 -29.32 -11.80
CA LEU A 714 2.29 -28.97 -13.15
C LEU A 714 1.58 -30.12 -13.86
N GLU A 715 2.21 -31.30 -13.90
CA GLU A 715 1.64 -32.49 -14.54
C GLU A 715 0.34 -32.92 -13.85
N GLY A 716 0.28 -32.85 -12.51
CA GLY A 716 -0.95 -33.06 -11.75
C GLY A 716 -2.08 -32.08 -12.10
N LEU A 717 -1.78 -30.79 -12.24
CA LEU A 717 -2.73 -29.76 -12.65
C LEU A 717 -3.27 -29.98 -14.08
N LEU A 718 -2.38 -30.31 -15.03
CA LEU A 718 -2.77 -30.58 -16.42
C LEU A 718 -3.54 -31.91 -16.56
N ALA A 719 -3.21 -32.92 -15.75
CA ALA A 719 -3.98 -34.16 -15.66
C ALA A 719 -5.38 -33.91 -15.07
N GLY A 720 -5.50 -33.14 -14.00
CA GLY A 720 -6.80 -32.76 -13.41
C GLY A 720 -7.71 -31.99 -14.38
N LEU A 721 -7.13 -31.18 -15.25
CA LEU A 721 -7.84 -30.48 -16.33
C LEU A 721 -8.13 -31.35 -17.58
N SER A 722 -7.47 -32.50 -17.76
CA SER A 722 -7.60 -33.32 -18.97
C SER A 722 -8.99 -33.96 -19.14
N SER A 723 -9.73 -34.13 -18.02
CA SER A 723 -11.14 -34.50 -18.00
C SER A 723 -12.02 -33.48 -18.75
N VAL A 724 -11.78 -32.20 -18.54
CA VAL A 724 -12.53 -31.10 -19.19
C VAL A 724 -12.30 -31.05 -20.70
N ALA A 725 -11.06 -31.31 -21.13
CA ALA A 725 -10.77 -31.50 -22.56
C ALA A 725 -11.48 -32.74 -23.12
N GLY A 726 -11.65 -33.79 -22.32
CA GLY A 726 -12.45 -34.96 -22.68
C GLY A 726 -13.94 -34.67 -22.81
N ASP A 727 -14.52 -33.93 -21.89
CA ASP A 727 -15.93 -33.49 -21.94
C ASP A 727 -16.19 -32.58 -23.15
N ALA A 728 -15.24 -31.70 -23.51
CA ALA A 728 -15.32 -30.88 -24.71
C ALA A 728 -15.19 -31.71 -26.00
N ALA A 729 -14.24 -32.65 -26.06
CA ALA A 729 -14.10 -33.56 -27.20
C ALA A 729 -15.32 -34.48 -27.38
N ALA A 730 -15.96 -34.90 -26.29
CA ALA A 730 -17.20 -35.68 -26.35
C ALA A 730 -18.39 -34.88 -26.92
N GLN A 731 -18.45 -33.57 -26.68
CA GLN A 731 -19.49 -32.68 -27.24
C GLN A 731 -19.27 -32.34 -28.72
N LEU A 732 -18.02 -32.19 -29.17
CA LEU A 732 -17.68 -31.87 -30.55
C LEU A 732 -17.58 -33.10 -31.47
N GLY A 733 -17.38 -34.29 -30.89
CA GLY A 733 -17.25 -35.54 -31.62
C GLY A 733 -15.83 -35.83 -32.14
N PRO A 734 -15.62 -37.00 -32.77
CA PRO A 734 -14.29 -37.56 -33.03
C PRO A 734 -13.48 -36.83 -34.12
N SER A 735 -14.10 -35.93 -34.88
CA SER A 735 -13.43 -35.15 -35.95
C SER A 735 -12.90 -33.79 -35.49
N ALA A 736 -13.14 -33.41 -34.22
CA ALA A 736 -12.77 -32.10 -33.69
C ALA A 736 -11.24 -31.92 -33.61
N SER A 737 -10.76 -30.76 -34.06
CA SER A 737 -9.34 -30.40 -33.93
C SER A 737 -8.95 -30.07 -32.49
N GLU A 738 -7.65 -30.16 -32.19
CA GLU A 738 -7.08 -29.74 -30.90
C GLU A 738 -7.47 -28.30 -30.53
N LYS A 739 -7.60 -27.40 -31.52
CA LYS A 739 -8.04 -26.02 -31.31
C LYS A 739 -9.51 -25.96 -30.88
N GLU A 740 -10.41 -26.62 -31.59
CA GLU A 740 -11.85 -26.60 -31.26
C GLU A 740 -12.12 -27.23 -29.89
N ILE A 741 -11.45 -28.33 -29.57
CA ILE A 741 -11.50 -28.96 -28.24
C ILE A 741 -10.99 -27.98 -27.17
N ALA A 742 -9.84 -27.33 -27.38
CA ALA A 742 -9.27 -26.38 -26.42
C ALA A 742 -10.12 -25.11 -26.25
N ASP A 743 -10.77 -24.61 -27.30
CA ASP A 743 -11.62 -23.43 -27.23
C ASP A 743 -12.94 -23.74 -26.50
N LEU A 744 -13.62 -24.86 -26.79
CA LEU A 744 -14.81 -25.28 -26.03
C LEU A 744 -14.47 -25.66 -24.59
N ALA A 745 -13.31 -26.29 -24.34
CA ALA A 745 -12.87 -26.65 -23.00
C ALA A 745 -12.73 -25.42 -22.06
N VAL A 746 -12.63 -24.19 -22.57
CA VAL A 746 -12.67 -22.98 -21.74
C VAL A 746 -14.03 -22.83 -21.02
N SER A 747 -15.15 -22.91 -21.73
CA SER A 747 -16.48 -22.74 -21.12
C SER A 747 -16.90 -23.98 -20.32
N VAL A 748 -16.53 -25.18 -20.78
CA VAL A 748 -16.72 -26.41 -20.00
C VAL A 748 -15.92 -26.35 -18.69
N ASN A 749 -14.71 -25.78 -18.68
CA ASN A 749 -13.93 -25.60 -17.45
C ASN A 749 -14.59 -24.62 -16.47
N VAL A 750 -15.19 -23.53 -16.96
CA VAL A 750 -15.93 -22.56 -16.13
C VAL A 750 -17.08 -23.27 -15.41
N PHE A 751 -17.92 -24.00 -16.14
CA PHE A 751 -19.02 -24.75 -15.53
C PHE A 751 -18.54 -25.90 -14.62
N ASN A 752 -17.49 -26.64 -15.00
CA ASN A 752 -16.92 -27.68 -14.15
C ASN A 752 -16.38 -27.10 -12.83
N THR A 753 -15.76 -25.91 -12.87
CA THR A 753 -15.27 -25.21 -11.68
C THR A 753 -16.44 -24.76 -10.80
N MET A 754 -17.51 -24.20 -11.38
CA MET A 754 -18.75 -23.84 -10.66
C MET A 754 -19.39 -25.05 -9.98
N ASP A 755 -19.56 -26.15 -10.72
CA ASP A 755 -20.06 -27.43 -10.21
C ASP A 755 -19.19 -27.95 -9.06
N THR A 756 -17.86 -27.80 -9.18
CA THR A 756 -16.90 -28.26 -8.17
C THR A 756 -16.98 -27.43 -6.90
N ILE A 757 -17.14 -26.11 -7.01
CA ILE A 757 -17.36 -25.21 -5.86
C ILE A 757 -18.63 -25.62 -5.09
N LEU A 758 -19.76 -25.77 -5.80
CA LEU A 758 -21.04 -26.15 -5.20
C LEU A 758 -20.99 -27.54 -4.54
N LYS A 759 -20.29 -28.52 -5.13
CA LYS A 759 -20.11 -29.84 -4.53
C LYS A 759 -19.17 -29.82 -3.32
N SER A 760 -18.12 -29.01 -3.37
CA SER A 760 -17.02 -29.00 -2.38
C SER A 760 -17.38 -28.37 -1.03
N SER A 761 -18.22 -27.33 -1.03
CA SER A 761 -18.61 -26.59 0.17
C SER A 761 -20.13 -26.61 0.34
N SER A 762 -20.61 -27.21 1.44
CA SER A 762 -22.01 -27.13 1.82
C SER A 762 -22.39 -25.70 2.21
N ASP A 763 -21.56 -25.00 2.98
CA ASP A 763 -21.78 -23.60 3.38
C ASP A 763 -21.99 -22.68 2.16
N PHE A 764 -21.16 -22.83 1.12
CA PHE A 764 -21.34 -22.10 -0.13
C PHE A 764 -22.59 -22.54 -0.89
N ARG A 765 -22.84 -23.87 -0.99
CA ARG A 765 -24.01 -24.42 -1.68
C ARG A 765 -25.32 -23.97 -1.04
N ASP A 766 -25.39 -23.93 0.28
CA ASP A 766 -26.57 -23.54 1.05
C ASP A 766 -26.84 -22.03 0.90
N LYS A 767 -25.80 -21.18 0.91
CA LYS A 767 -25.91 -19.74 0.57
C LYS A 767 -26.36 -19.48 -0.88
N VAL A 768 -26.03 -20.37 -1.82
CA VAL A 768 -26.55 -20.30 -3.20
C VAL A 768 -27.99 -20.83 -3.28
N ARG A 769 -28.36 -21.81 -2.45
CA ARG A 769 -29.75 -22.32 -2.36
C ARG A 769 -30.71 -21.29 -1.76
N SER A 770 -30.26 -20.48 -0.81
CA SER A 770 -31.07 -19.40 -0.19
C SER A 770 -31.19 -18.13 -1.04
N GLY A 771 -30.30 -17.91 -2.00
CA GLY A 771 -30.17 -16.63 -2.72
C GLY A 771 -29.35 -15.57 -1.98
N ASP A 772 -28.72 -15.90 -0.85
CA ASP A 772 -27.75 -15.02 -0.18
C ASP A 772 -26.52 -14.77 -1.07
N VAL A 773 -26.11 -15.77 -1.84
CA VAL A 773 -24.99 -15.71 -2.80
C VAL A 773 -25.46 -16.14 -4.18
N GLN A 774 -25.03 -15.42 -5.22
CA GLN A 774 -25.24 -15.81 -6.61
C GLN A 774 -23.90 -16.18 -7.27
N LEU A 775 -23.85 -17.38 -7.85
CA LEU A 775 -22.71 -17.89 -8.63
C LEU A 775 -22.99 -17.75 -10.13
N GLN A 776 -22.05 -17.18 -10.89
CA GLN A 776 -22.11 -17.11 -12.36
C GLN A 776 -20.77 -17.46 -13.03
N GLY A 777 -20.85 -17.95 -14.26
CA GLY A 777 -19.73 -18.19 -15.16
C GLY A 777 -19.63 -17.12 -16.24
N ALA A 778 -18.41 -16.85 -16.69
CA ALA A 778 -18.12 -15.92 -17.76
C ALA A 778 -16.83 -16.32 -18.51
N VAL A 779 -16.66 -15.81 -19.74
CA VAL A 779 -15.43 -15.98 -20.54
C VAL A 779 -14.94 -14.62 -21.03
N TYR A 780 -13.71 -14.27 -20.71
CA TYR A 780 -13.03 -13.09 -21.26
C TYR A 780 -12.41 -13.42 -22.62
N ASP A 781 -12.80 -12.72 -23.68
CA ASP A 781 -12.16 -12.87 -24.98
C ASP A 781 -10.94 -11.94 -25.11
N LEU A 782 -9.76 -12.54 -25.27
CA LEU A 782 -8.51 -11.82 -25.48
C LEU A 782 -8.49 -11.00 -26.78
N ASN A 783 -9.29 -11.34 -27.80
CA ASN A 783 -9.27 -10.66 -29.11
C ASN A 783 -10.05 -9.34 -29.11
N THR A 784 -11.23 -9.32 -28.46
CA THR A 784 -12.11 -8.14 -28.37
C THR A 784 -11.96 -7.38 -27.06
N GLY A 785 -11.51 -8.04 -25.98
CA GLY A 785 -11.55 -7.51 -24.62
C GLY A 785 -12.94 -7.58 -23.95
N ARG A 786 -13.95 -8.12 -24.63
CA ARG A 786 -15.29 -8.30 -24.07
C ARG A 786 -15.37 -9.53 -23.19
N VAL A 787 -16.20 -9.46 -22.16
CA VAL A 787 -16.62 -10.60 -21.34
C VAL A 787 -17.96 -11.13 -21.86
N GLU A 788 -17.98 -12.40 -22.25
CA GLU A 788 -19.19 -13.19 -22.49
C GLU A 788 -19.74 -13.71 -21.16
N TRP A 789 -21.05 -13.58 -20.96
CA TRP A 789 -21.72 -13.88 -19.69
C TRP A 789 -22.50 -15.18 -19.81
N LEU A 790 -21.92 -16.29 -19.33
CA LEU A 790 -22.50 -17.63 -19.44
C LEU A 790 -23.68 -17.86 -18.48
N GLY A 791 -23.77 -17.09 -17.39
CA GLY A 791 -24.83 -17.22 -16.39
C GLY A 791 -24.58 -18.33 -15.38
N GLN A 792 -25.63 -18.99 -14.89
CA GLN A 792 -25.51 -20.09 -13.92
C GLN A 792 -25.05 -21.39 -14.60
N SER A 793 -24.50 -22.35 -13.83
CA SER A 793 -24.13 -23.66 -14.40
C SER A 793 -25.41 -24.42 -14.83
N PRO A 794 -25.42 -25.08 -16.01
CA PRO A 794 -26.52 -25.97 -16.40
C PRO A 794 -26.82 -27.09 -15.39
N LYS A 795 -25.86 -27.44 -14.52
CA LYS A 795 -26.04 -28.43 -13.44
C LYS A 795 -26.33 -27.80 -12.07
N GLN A 796 -26.42 -26.48 -11.97
CA GLN A 796 -26.60 -25.78 -10.69
C GLN A 796 -27.90 -26.20 -9.99
N ALA A 797 -29.03 -26.25 -10.70
CA ALA A 797 -30.31 -26.64 -10.12
C ALA A 797 -30.30 -28.06 -9.53
N SER A 798 -29.70 -29.03 -10.24
CA SER A 798 -29.61 -30.41 -9.75
C SER A 798 -28.63 -30.55 -8.58
N ILE A 799 -27.49 -29.86 -8.62
CA ILE A 799 -26.53 -29.84 -7.49
C ILE A 799 -27.14 -29.17 -6.26
N LEU A 800 -27.97 -28.13 -6.41
CA LEU A 800 -28.68 -27.50 -5.31
C LEU A 800 -29.80 -28.39 -4.73
N SER A 801 -30.39 -29.28 -5.54
CA SER A 801 -31.37 -30.27 -5.06
C SER A 801 -30.74 -31.47 -4.32
N SER A 802 -29.41 -31.53 -4.24
CA SER A 802 -28.62 -32.53 -3.49
C SER A 802 -27.85 -31.93 -2.28
#